data_AF-A0A2U1KGJ0-F1
#
_entry.id   AF-A0A2U1KGJ0-F1
#
_cell.length_a   1.000
_cell.length_b   1.000
_cell.length_c   1.000
_cell.angle_alpha   90.00
_cell.angle_beta   90.00
_cell.angle_gamma   90.00
#
_symmetry.space_group_name_H-M   'P 1'
#
loop_
_entity.id
_entity.type
_entity.pdbx_description
1 polymer ?
#
loop_
_entity_poly.entity_id
_entity_poly.type
_entity_poly.pdbx_seq_one_letter_code
_entity_poly.pdbx_strand_id
1 'polypeptide(L)'
;MGRVFSSIASDTFCSFFLLSLLLLFSSLVSLTNAKIHNHEFVVEATKVKRLCKTHNSITVNGQFPGPTLEVNNGDTLVIHVTNKARYNVTIHWHGVRQMTTAWADGPEFITQCPIRPGGSYTYRFTISGQEGTLWWHAHSSWLRATVYGPIIIHPKEGYSYPFPKPKREAVVALGEWWDINPIDVVREATRTGGTPNVSDAYTINGQPGDLYKCSSKDTVIIPVESGETNLLRVINSALNQQLFVTIANHKLTVVGADASYVKPFTTKVLMLGPGQTTDVLIKADQPAARYYIAARAYASAQGAPFDNTTTTAILEYKTAKNATSKPIMPSLPAYNDTATATAFTTSFRSLEKALVPTEIDHNLFITAGLGINQCPPKTRPRNCQAPNGTRFTASMNNVSFVLPSNISILQAYYQGIPGVFTTDFPAKPPVAFDYTGNVSRSLWQPIRGTKVYKLKYGSKVQIVLQGTSIFTAENHPIHLHGYDFYILAEGFGNFNPKTDTSKFNLVDPPLRNTVSLPVKGWAVIRFVADNPVKLNECKLTHLTHSKSKWVKFATFTNKNAVHFILHFLRDLDYALPLGRSHRVGSGHGVCRRGWTWGRPEIGATTTRFTSWADGPEFITQCPIRPGGSYTYRFTISGQEGTLWWHAHSSWLRATVYGPIIIHPKEGYSYPFPKPKREAVVALGEWWDINPIDVVREATRTGGTPNVSDAYTINGQPDTVIIPVESGETNLLRVINSALNQQLFVTIANHKLTVVGADASYVKPFTTKVLMLGPGQTTDVLIKADQPAARYYIAARAYASAQGAPFDNTTTTAILEYKTAKNATSKPIMPSLPAYNDTATATAFTTSFRSLEKALVPTEIDHNLFITAGLGINQCPPKTRPRNCQAPNGTRFTASMNNVSFVLPSNISILQAYYQGIPGVFTTDFPAKPPVAFDYIGNVSRSLWQPIRGTKVYKLKYGSKVQIVLQGTSIFTAENHPIHLHGYDFYILAEGFGNFNPKTDTSKFNLVDPPLRNTVSLPVKGWAVIRFVADNPGTWIMHCHLDVHIGWGLATVFVVEDGPGEGQKLEQPPPDLPVC
;
A
#
# COMPACT_ATOMS: atom_id res chain seq x y z
N MET A 1 32.94 72.55 -9.49
CA MET A 1 32.17 71.71 -10.43
C MET A 1 32.63 70.27 -10.27
N GLY A 2 31.70 69.32 -10.11
CA GLY A 2 32.01 67.88 -10.13
C GLY A 2 31.65 67.13 -8.84
N ARG A 3 30.35 66.87 -8.62
CA ARG A 3 29.78 65.74 -7.84
C ARG A 3 28.24 65.79 -7.81
N VAL A 4 27.60 65.78 -8.98
CA VAL A 4 26.16 65.51 -9.12
C VAL A 4 25.99 64.90 -10.51
N PHE A 5 26.05 63.58 -10.67
CA PHE A 5 25.54 62.79 -11.83
C PHE A 5 26.10 61.36 -11.74
N SER A 6 25.65 60.53 -10.79
CA SER A 6 25.80 59.07 -10.91
C SER A 6 24.81 58.23 -10.08
N SER A 7 23.78 58.83 -9.46
CA SER A 7 22.93 58.13 -8.48
C SER A 7 21.50 57.80 -8.97
N ILE A 8 21.11 58.18 -10.19
CA ILE A 8 19.71 58.05 -10.65
C ILE A 8 19.53 56.89 -11.64
N ALA A 9 20.61 56.26 -12.12
CA ALA A 9 20.54 55.18 -13.10
C ALA A 9 20.51 53.75 -12.50
N SER A 10 20.83 53.56 -11.21
CA SER A 10 20.88 52.21 -10.61
C SER A 10 19.57 51.76 -9.96
N ASP A 11 18.74 52.69 -9.48
CA ASP A 11 17.58 52.34 -8.65
C ASP A 11 16.35 51.91 -9.46
N THR A 12 16.20 52.43 -10.68
CA THR A 12 15.17 51.97 -11.63
C THR A 12 15.51 50.60 -12.22
N PHE A 13 16.78 50.29 -12.45
CA PHE A 13 17.22 49.00 -12.98
C PHE A 13 17.09 47.88 -11.94
N CYS A 14 17.38 48.17 -10.67
CA CYS A 14 17.27 47.21 -9.58
C CYS A 14 15.80 46.89 -9.24
N SER A 15 14.91 47.88 -9.31
CA SER A 15 13.48 47.70 -9.04
C SER A 15 12.78 46.87 -10.13
N PHE A 16 13.14 47.05 -11.41
CA PHE A 16 12.64 46.21 -12.50
C PHE A 16 13.19 44.78 -12.46
N PHE A 17 14.43 44.60 -11.98
CA PHE A 17 15.05 43.27 -11.84
C PHE A 17 14.47 42.49 -10.65
N LEU A 18 14.14 43.17 -9.55
CA LEU A 18 13.47 42.56 -8.40
C LEU A 18 12.01 42.21 -8.69
N LEU A 19 11.28 43.05 -9.44
CA LEU A 19 9.91 42.75 -9.86
C LEU A 19 9.88 41.59 -10.87
N SER A 20 10.85 41.52 -11.78
CA SER A 20 10.97 40.39 -12.72
C SER A 20 11.38 39.09 -12.00
N LEU A 21 12.27 39.16 -11.00
CA LEU A 21 12.63 38.00 -10.18
C LEU A 21 11.46 37.50 -9.33
N LEU A 22 10.64 38.40 -8.77
CA LEU A 22 9.43 38.07 -8.01
C LEU A 22 8.33 37.48 -8.91
N LEU A 23 8.18 37.99 -10.13
CA LEU A 23 7.29 37.40 -11.13
C LEU A 23 7.79 36.02 -11.61
N LEU A 24 9.11 35.86 -11.80
CA LEU A 24 9.76 34.57 -12.12
C LEU A 24 9.64 33.56 -10.97
N PHE A 25 9.81 33.98 -9.71
CA PHE A 25 9.63 33.11 -8.53
C PHE A 25 8.15 32.77 -8.29
N SER A 26 7.22 33.68 -8.57
CA SER A 26 5.77 33.38 -8.51
C SER A 26 5.32 32.41 -9.61
N SER A 27 6.03 32.38 -10.75
CA SER A 27 5.77 31.43 -11.84
C SER A 27 6.43 30.06 -11.68
N LEU A 28 7.31 29.88 -10.69
CA LEU A 28 8.07 28.64 -10.45
C LEU A 28 7.59 27.84 -9.23
N VAL A 29 6.59 28.35 -8.48
CA VAL A 29 5.93 27.62 -7.39
C VAL A 29 4.54 27.15 -7.83
N SER A 30 4.54 26.24 -8.80
CA SER A 30 3.43 25.32 -9.04
C SER A 30 4.01 23.90 -8.99
N LEU A 31 4.42 23.47 -7.80
CA LEU A 31 4.71 22.07 -7.53
C LEU A 31 3.39 21.40 -7.19
N THR A 32 3.02 20.47 -8.05
CA THR A 32 1.66 19.97 -8.20
C THR A 32 1.48 18.76 -7.29
N ASN A 33 0.73 18.94 -6.21
CA ASN A 33 0.30 17.85 -5.35
C ASN A 33 -0.53 16.85 -6.17
N ALA A 34 -0.26 15.55 -6.05
CA ALA A 34 -1.15 14.51 -6.57
C ALA A 34 -2.56 14.74 -6.03
N LYS A 35 -3.53 14.93 -6.93
CA LYS A 35 -4.85 15.41 -6.55
C LYS A 35 -5.72 14.23 -6.12
N ILE A 36 -6.50 14.43 -5.05
CA ILE A 36 -7.55 13.49 -4.66
C ILE A 36 -8.85 13.97 -5.30
N HIS A 37 -9.43 13.13 -6.15
CA HIS A 37 -10.73 13.36 -6.79
C HIS A 37 -11.81 12.57 -6.08
N ASN A 38 -12.76 13.28 -5.48
CA ASN A 38 -13.89 12.69 -4.78
C ASN A 38 -15.11 12.72 -5.70
N HIS A 39 -15.75 11.56 -5.89
CA HIS A 39 -16.96 11.42 -6.70
C HIS A 39 -18.04 10.69 -5.93
N GLU A 40 -19.29 11.07 -6.20
CA GLU A 40 -20.46 10.35 -5.71
C GLU A 40 -21.16 9.68 -6.90
N PHE A 41 -21.35 8.37 -6.80
CA PHE A 41 -22.01 7.54 -7.80
C PHE A 41 -23.29 6.96 -7.20
N VAL A 42 -24.43 7.52 -7.59
CA VAL A 42 -25.75 7.02 -7.22
C VAL A 42 -26.24 6.09 -8.32
N VAL A 43 -26.24 4.79 -8.07
CA VAL A 43 -26.78 3.78 -8.98
C VAL A 43 -28.29 3.74 -8.81
N GLU A 44 -29.05 4.16 -9.82
CA GLU A 44 -30.49 4.34 -9.72
C GLU A 44 -31.24 4.01 -11.01
N ALA A 45 -32.55 3.87 -10.91
CA ALA A 45 -33.41 3.68 -12.07
C ALA A 45 -33.75 5.02 -12.72
N THR A 46 -33.46 5.15 -14.01
CA THR A 46 -33.65 6.37 -14.79
C THR A 46 -34.40 6.07 -16.08
N LYS A 47 -35.32 6.97 -16.46
CA LYS A 47 -36.01 6.88 -17.73
C LYS A 47 -35.05 7.16 -18.87
N VAL A 48 -34.75 6.14 -19.67
CA VAL A 48 -33.93 6.23 -20.88
C VAL A 48 -34.82 5.88 -22.07
N LYS A 49 -34.84 6.75 -23.08
CA LYS A 49 -35.60 6.53 -24.31
C LYS A 49 -34.68 6.17 -25.46
N ARG A 50 -34.90 5.03 -26.11
CA ARG A 50 -34.24 4.58 -27.33
C ARG A 50 -35.24 3.82 -28.21
N LEU A 51 -35.02 3.80 -29.52
CA LEU A 51 -35.83 3.01 -30.45
C LEU A 51 -37.36 3.23 -30.27
N CYS A 52 -37.76 4.47 -30.04
CA CYS A 52 -39.13 4.92 -29.74
C CYS A 52 -39.71 4.52 -28.38
N LYS A 53 -39.01 3.71 -27.58
CA LYS A 53 -39.50 3.20 -26.29
C LYS A 53 -38.75 3.82 -25.12
N THR A 54 -39.44 4.02 -24.01
CA THR A 54 -38.86 4.53 -22.76
C THR A 54 -38.83 3.43 -21.73
N HIS A 55 -37.65 3.17 -21.16
CA HIS A 55 -37.42 2.14 -20.17
C HIS A 55 -36.83 2.76 -18.91
N ASN A 56 -37.14 2.19 -17.75
CA ASN A 56 -36.45 2.50 -16.49
C ASN A 56 -35.16 1.67 -16.44
N SER A 57 -34.10 2.18 -17.04
CA SER A 57 -32.77 1.56 -17.08
C SER A 57 -31.98 1.92 -15.82
N ILE A 58 -31.01 1.08 -15.44
CA ILE A 58 -30.14 1.38 -14.30
C ILE A 58 -28.96 2.22 -14.80
N THR A 59 -28.71 3.35 -14.15
CA THR A 59 -27.69 4.33 -14.54
C THR A 59 -26.92 4.81 -13.32
N VAL A 60 -25.84 5.56 -13.52
CA VAL A 60 -25.16 6.31 -12.44
C VAL A 60 -25.51 7.79 -12.58
N ASN A 61 -25.99 8.39 -11.49
CA ASN A 61 -26.35 9.82 -11.42
C ASN A 61 -27.32 10.27 -12.52
N GLY A 62 -28.28 9.42 -12.88
CA GLY A 62 -29.20 9.67 -13.99
C GLY A 62 -28.58 9.68 -15.40
N GLN A 63 -27.31 9.31 -15.58
CA GLN A 63 -26.58 9.43 -16.84
C GLN A 63 -26.37 8.09 -17.55
N PHE A 64 -26.59 8.08 -18.87
CA PHE A 64 -26.28 6.95 -19.75
C PHE A 64 -25.67 7.44 -21.10
N PRO A 65 -24.39 7.14 -21.37
CA PRO A 65 -23.39 6.55 -20.47
C PRO A 65 -23.22 7.37 -19.19
N GLY A 66 -22.67 6.75 -18.16
CA GLY A 66 -22.39 7.40 -16.88
C GLY A 66 -21.28 8.45 -16.97
N PRO A 67 -21.03 9.18 -15.86
CA PRO A 67 -20.06 10.27 -15.83
C PRO A 67 -18.64 9.83 -16.18
N THR A 68 -17.92 10.70 -16.88
CA THR A 68 -16.48 10.57 -17.13
C THR A 68 -15.70 10.87 -15.84
N LEU A 69 -14.75 10.02 -15.51
CA LEU A 69 -13.72 10.29 -14.50
C LEU A 69 -12.48 10.80 -15.21
N GLU A 70 -12.13 12.07 -14.99
CA GLU A 70 -10.99 12.73 -15.64
C GLU A 70 -9.94 13.05 -14.58
N VAL A 71 -8.75 12.46 -14.73
CA VAL A 71 -7.67 12.49 -13.75
C VAL A 71 -6.31 12.56 -14.43
N ASN A 72 -5.27 12.93 -13.69
CA ASN A 72 -3.89 12.83 -14.15
C ASN A 72 -3.24 11.54 -13.65
N ASN A 73 -2.22 11.05 -14.35
CA ASN A 73 -1.36 9.99 -13.83
C ASN A 73 -0.73 10.40 -12.50
N GLY A 74 -0.93 9.59 -11.46
CA GLY A 74 -0.52 9.87 -10.07
C GLY A 74 -1.66 10.33 -9.15
N ASP A 75 -2.82 10.72 -9.70
CA ASP A 75 -3.97 11.14 -8.90
C ASP A 75 -4.66 9.96 -8.17
N THR A 76 -5.33 10.27 -7.07
CA THR A 76 -6.15 9.32 -6.31
C THR A 76 -7.63 9.55 -6.58
N LEU A 77 -8.34 8.47 -6.90
CA LEU A 77 -9.80 8.45 -7.02
C LEU A 77 -10.42 7.91 -5.72
N VAL A 78 -11.43 8.62 -5.21
CA VAL A 78 -12.29 8.20 -4.12
C VAL A 78 -13.73 8.28 -4.61
N ILE A 79 -14.36 7.14 -4.89
CA ILE A 79 -15.73 7.09 -5.41
C ILE A 79 -16.65 6.45 -4.38
N HIS A 80 -17.58 7.24 -3.83
CA HIS A 80 -18.63 6.74 -2.98
C HIS A 80 -19.82 6.26 -3.83
N VAL A 81 -20.04 4.95 -3.87
CA VAL A 81 -21.12 4.34 -4.65
C VAL A 81 -22.30 4.04 -3.73
N THR A 82 -23.45 4.66 -3.96
CA THR A 82 -24.72 4.35 -3.30
C THR A 82 -25.64 3.62 -4.26
N ASN A 83 -26.10 2.43 -3.87
CA ASN A 83 -27.01 1.63 -4.68
C ASN A 83 -28.47 1.90 -4.32
N LYS A 84 -29.16 2.73 -5.09
CA LYS A 84 -30.62 2.93 -5.03
C LYS A 84 -31.39 2.06 -6.03
N ALA A 85 -30.70 1.26 -6.83
CA ALA A 85 -31.32 0.37 -7.80
C ALA A 85 -31.88 -0.90 -7.15
N ARG A 86 -32.74 -1.60 -7.88
CA ARG A 86 -33.37 -2.86 -7.44
C ARG A 86 -32.47 -4.09 -7.50
N TYR A 87 -31.22 -3.95 -7.96
CA TYR A 87 -30.29 -5.04 -8.18
C TYR A 87 -29.05 -4.88 -7.31
N ASN A 88 -28.45 -6.00 -6.94
CA ASN A 88 -27.07 -6.05 -6.46
C ASN A 88 -26.12 -5.46 -7.52
N VAL A 89 -25.16 -4.64 -7.10
CA VAL A 89 -24.20 -4.00 -7.99
C VAL A 89 -22.81 -3.92 -7.38
N THR A 90 -21.80 -4.01 -8.22
CA THR A 90 -20.42 -3.62 -7.93
C THR A 90 -19.91 -2.80 -9.10
N ILE A 91 -18.92 -1.94 -8.88
CA ILE A 91 -18.28 -1.14 -9.93
C ILE A 91 -16.82 -1.57 -10.06
N HIS A 92 -16.38 -1.80 -11.29
CA HIS A 92 -15.00 -2.11 -11.66
C HIS A 92 -14.40 -0.97 -12.47
N TRP A 93 -13.11 -0.72 -12.23
CA TRP A 93 -12.30 0.31 -12.87
C TRP A 93 -11.43 -0.38 -13.92
N HIS A 94 -12.03 -0.70 -15.06
CA HIS A 94 -11.44 -1.56 -16.08
C HIS A 94 -10.06 -1.07 -16.53
N GLY A 95 -9.09 -1.96 -16.40
CA GLY A 95 -7.70 -1.71 -16.76
C GLY A 95 -6.89 -0.95 -15.71
N VAL A 96 -7.49 -0.40 -14.65
CA VAL A 96 -6.72 0.19 -13.56
C VAL A 96 -5.94 -0.91 -12.86
N ARG A 97 -4.63 -0.72 -12.67
CA ARG A 97 -3.77 -1.77 -12.09
C ARG A 97 -4.13 -2.13 -10.65
N GLN A 98 -4.85 -1.30 -9.91
CA GLN A 98 -5.24 -1.58 -8.52
C GLN A 98 -4.07 -2.02 -7.64
N MET A 99 -2.96 -1.27 -7.73
CA MET A 99 -1.73 -1.57 -6.99
C MET A 99 -2.05 -1.68 -5.49
N THR A 100 -1.98 -2.88 -4.93
CA THR A 100 -2.31 -3.21 -3.53
C THR A 100 -3.76 -2.90 -3.12
N THR A 101 -4.66 -2.66 -4.06
CA THR A 101 -6.03 -2.15 -3.83
C THR A 101 -7.12 -3.04 -4.42
N ALA A 102 -6.87 -4.36 -4.50
CA ALA A 102 -7.82 -5.35 -5.03
C ALA A 102 -9.24 -5.30 -4.40
N TRP A 103 -9.37 -4.84 -3.15
CA TRP A 103 -10.66 -4.60 -2.50
C TRP A 103 -11.52 -3.53 -3.18
N ALA A 104 -10.90 -2.62 -3.91
CA ALA A 104 -11.58 -1.61 -4.71
C ALA A 104 -11.74 -2.05 -6.19
N ASP A 105 -11.37 -3.28 -6.55
CA ASP A 105 -11.39 -3.74 -7.94
C ASP A 105 -12.80 -4.00 -8.46
N GLY A 106 -13.73 -4.48 -7.63
CA GLY A 106 -15.14 -4.59 -8.03
C GLY A 106 -15.72 -5.92 -8.52
N PRO A 107 -15.01 -6.92 -9.08
CA PRO A 107 -15.66 -8.11 -9.63
C PRO A 107 -16.46 -8.89 -8.57
N GLU A 108 -17.77 -9.07 -8.83
CA GLU A 108 -18.73 -9.68 -7.92
C GLU A 108 -18.30 -11.12 -7.54
N PHE A 109 -18.26 -11.41 -6.25
CA PHE A 109 -17.77 -12.67 -5.64
C PHE A 109 -16.32 -13.05 -5.96
N ILE A 110 -15.56 -12.20 -6.65
CA ILE A 110 -14.12 -12.36 -6.80
C ILE A 110 -13.41 -11.52 -5.74
N THR A 111 -13.53 -10.19 -5.80
CA THR A 111 -12.88 -9.30 -4.83
C THR A 111 -13.83 -8.83 -3.74
N GLN A 112 -15.12 -8.72 -4.03
CA GLN A 112 -16.11 -8.28 -3.04
C GLN A 112 -17.46 -8.98 -3.22
N CYS A 113 -18.26 -8.99 -2.16
CA CYS A 113 -19.69 -9.21 -2.30
C CYS A 113 -20.37 -7.96 -2.91
N PRO A 114 -21.54 -8.12 -3.54
CA PRO A 114 -22.22 -6.98 -4.16
C PRO A 114 -22.75 -5.97 -3.14
N ILE A 115 -22.76 -4.70 -3.54
CA ILE A 115 -23.49 -3.63 -2.85
C ILE A 115 -24.98 -3.90 -3.06
N ARG A 116 -25.67 -4.26 -1.97
CA ARG A 116 -27.10 -4.56 -2.01
C ARG A 116 -27.93 -3.29 -2.25
N PRO A 117 -29.17 -3.40 -2.75
CA PRO A 117 -30.11 -2.28 -2.78
C PRO A 117 -30.20 -1.58 -1.42
N GLY A 118 -30.09 -0.26 -1.42
CA GLY A 118 -30.02 0.61 -0.24
C GLY A 118 -28.64 0.70 0.42
N GLY A 119 -27.67 -0.12 0.03
CA GLY A 119 -26.31 -0.11 0.57
C GLY A 119 -25.38 0.86 -0.17
N SER A 120 -24.19 1.05 0.39
CA SER A 120 -23.13 1.85 -0.23
C SER A 120 -21.74 1.23 -0.02
N TYR A 121 -20.78 1.61 -0.84
CA TYR A 121 -19.38 1.22 -0.74
C TYR A 121 -18.48 2.31 -1.31
N THR A 122 -17.33 2.55 -0.69
CA THR A 122 -16.38 3.57 -1.16
C THR A 122 -15.17 2.89 -1.77
N TYR A 123 -14.95 3.15 -3.05
CA TYR A 123 -13.78 2.72 -3.79
C TYR A 123 -12.67 3.76 -3.65
N ARG A 124 -11.44 3.34 -3.32
CA ARG A 124 -10.29 4.23 -3.23
C ARG A 124 -9.04 3.59 -3.80
N PHE A 125 -8.43 4.23 -4.80
CA PHE A 125 -7.22 3.76 -5.45
C PHE A 125 -6.48 4.92 -6.13
N THR A 126 -5.19 4.72 -6.41
CA THR A 126 -4.34 5.70 -7.08
C THR A 126 -3.98 5.19 -8.47
N ILE A 127 -4.07 6.07 -9.46
CA ILE A 127 -3.61 5.78 -10.83
C ILE A 127 -2.09 5.81 -10.84
N SER A 128 -1.46 4.73 -11.29
CA SER A 128 0.00 4.57 -11.23
C SER A 128 0.55 4.07 -12.56
N GLY A 129 1.21 4.96 -13.31
CA GLY A 129 1.96 4.60 -14.51
C GLY A 129 1.06 4.24 -15.71
N GLN A 130 -0.13 4.83 -15.77
CA GLN A 130 -1.08 4.65 -16.87
C GLN A 130 -1.47 6.03 -17.40
N GLU A 131 -1.54 6.20 -18.73
CA GLU A 131 -1.89 7.45 -19.40
C GLU A 131 -2.62 7.14 -20.71
N GLY A 132 -3.76 7.80 -20.93
CA GLY A 132 -4.64 7.54 -22.06
C GLY A 132 -6.07 7.27 -21.61
N THR A 133 -6.74 6.33 -22.26
CA THR A 133 -8.16 6.03 -21.98
C THR A 133 -8.34 4.67 -21.33
N LEU A 134 -9.10 4.63 -20.25
CA LEU A 134 -9.70 3.45 -19.62
C LEU A 134 -11.22 3.67 -19.50
N TRP A 135 -11.91 2.80 -18.77
CA TRP A 135 -13.34 2.92 -18.52
C TRP A 135 -13.72 2.23 -17.21
N TRP A 136 -14.86 2.60 -16.63
CA TRP A 136 -15.44 1.94 -15.48
C TRP A 136 -16.78 1.32 -15.89
N HIS A 137 -17.18 0.24 -15.22
CA HIS A 137 -18.47 -0.41 -15.47
C HIS A 137 -18.96 -1.23 -14.29
N ALA A 138 -20.25 -1.55 -14.26
CA ALA A 138 -20.77 -2.51 -13.32
C ALA A 138 -20.15 -3.90 -13.55
N HIS A 139 -19.72 -4.60 -12.49
CA HIS A 139 -19.14 -5.94 -12.60
C HIS A 139 -20.01 -6.97 -11.88
N SER A 140 -21.32 -6.82 -12.05
CA SER A 140 -22.36 -7.72 -11.53
C SER A 140 -23.39 -8.00 -12.63
N SER A 141 -23.60 -9.27 -12.95
CA SER A 141 -24.53 -9.70 -14.01
C SER A 141 -24.30 -8.92 -15.33
N TRP A 142 -25.37 -8.52 -16.02
CA TRP A 142 -25.34 -7.72 -17.26
C TRP A 142 -25.62 -6.23 -17.03
N LEU A 143 -25.43 -5.71 -15.81
CA LEU A 143 -25.68 -4.31 -15.50
C LEU A 143 -24.80 -3.35 -16.30
N ARG A 144 -23.60 -3.78 -16.72
CA ARG A 144 -22.71 -2.97 -17.58
C ARG A 144 -23.27 -2.65 -18.96
N ALA A 145 -24.44 -3.16 -19.33
CA ALA A 145 -25.13 -2.72 -20.54
C ALA A 145 -25.57 -1.25 -20.44
N THR A 146 -25.78 -0.74 -19.23
CA THR A 146 -26.25 0.64 -18.98
C THR A 146 -25.47 1.36 -17.87
N VAL A 147 -24.74 0.62 -17.03
CA VAL A 147 -23.89 1.15 -15.96
C VAL A 147 -22.42 1.06 -16.38
N TYR A 148 -21.95 2.07 -17.11
CA TYR A 148 -20.55 2.23 -17.51
C TYR A 148 -20.24 3.69 -17.84
N GLY A 149 -18.96 4.06 -17.80
CA GLY A 149 -18.51 5.38 -18.23
C GLY A 149 -17.00 5.45 -18.43
N PRO A 150 -16.49 6.55 -19.01
CA PRO A 150 -15.08 6.67 -19.35
C PRO A 150 -14.19 6.98 -18.15
N ILE A 151 -12.92 6.56 -18.22
CA ILE A 151 -11.84 7.07 -17.37
C ILE A 151 -10.79 7.68 -18.30
N ILE A 152 -10.57 8.99 -18.21
CA ILE A 152 -9.56 9.70 -18.97
C ILE A 152 -8.39 9.99 -18.03
N ILE A 153 -7.22 9.50 -18.41
CA ILE A 153 -5.98 9.69 -17.65
C ILE A 153 -5.04 10.55 -18.48
N HIS A 154 -4.92 11.82 -18.10
CA HIS A 154 -3.98 12.74 -18.72
C HIS A 154 -2.54 12.45 -18.30
N PRO A 155 -1.55 12.93 -19.09
CA PRO A 155 -0.18 12.99 -18.64
C PRO A 155 -0.08 13.57 -17.24
N LYS A 156 0.88 13.05 -16.47
CA LYS A 156 1.18 13.62 -15.16
C LYS A 156 1.37 15.15 -15.27
N GLU A 157 0.93 15.90 -14.26
CA GLU A 157 1.00 17.36 -14.32
C GLU A 157 2.44 17.84 -14.55
N GLY A 158 2.62 18.75 -15.51
CA GLY A 158 3.94 19.18 -15.99
C GLY A 158 4.52 18.36 -17.15
N TYR A 159 3.88 17.24 -17.54
CA TYR A 159 4.27 16.42 -18.69
C TYR A 159 3.32 16.61 -19.87
N SER A 160 3.80 16.35 -21.08
CA SER A 160 3.02 16.44 -22.31
C SER A 160 2.78 15.07 -22.93
N TYR A 161 1.76 14.95 -23.79
CA TYR A 161 1.60 13.81 -24.67
C TYR A 161 2.89 13.57 -25.50
N PRO A 162 3.19 12.32 -25.89
CA PRO A 162 4.31 12.00 -26.80
C PRO A 162 4.02 12.38 -28.26
N PHE A 163 2.88 13.03 -28.52
CA PHE A 163 2.46 13.57 -29.80
C PHE A 163 1.96 15.01 -29.58
N PRO A 164 1.88 15.84 -30.64
CA PRO A 164 1.37 17.21 -30.52
C PRO A 164 0.00 17.24 -29.82
N LYS A 165 -0.14 18.11 -28.81
CA LYS A 165 -1.36 18.23 -28.02
C LYS A 165 -2.57 18.43 -28.96
N PRO A 166 -3.57 17.54 -28.91
CA PRO A 166 -4.73 17.64 -29.79
C PRO A 166 -5.52 18.92 -29.49
N LYS A 167 -6.18 19.47 -30.50
CA LYS A 167 -7.00 20.68 -30.34
C LYS A 167 -8.24 20.41 -29.50
N ARG A 168 -8.82 19.21 -29.66
CA ARG A 168 -9.98 18.71 -28.90
C ARG A 168 -9.82 17.23 -28.63
N GLU A 169 -10.53 16.79 -27.60
CA GLU A 169 -10.67 15.38 -27.25
C GLU A 169 -12.16 15.02 -27.23
N ALA A 170 -12.51 13.84 -27.73
CA ALA A 170 -13.88 13.35 -27.68
C ALA A 170 -13.90 11.85 -27.39
N VAL A 171 -14.81 11.44 -26.51
CA VAL A 171 -15.05 10.02 -26.22
C VAL A 171 -15.98 9.42 -27.27
N VAL A 172 -15.66 8.20 -27.71
CA VAL A 172 -16.49 7.36 -28.57
C VAL A 172 -16.67 6.02 -27.85
N ALA A 173 -17.65 5.95 -26.95
CA ALA A 173 -17.99 4.75 -26.19
C ALA A 173 -19.01 3.91 -26.98
N LEU A 174 -18.55 2.77 -27.50
CA LEU A 174 -19.38 1.79 -28.21
C LEU A 174 -20.12 0.93 -27.18
N GLY A 175 -21.41 0.71 -27.38
CA GLY A 175 -22.23 -0.11 -26.48
C GLY A 175 -23.32 -0.88 -27.22
N GLU A 176 -24.15 -1.57 -26.46
CA GLU A 176 -25.32 -2.32 -26.95
C GLU A 176 -26.57 -1.87 -26.18
N TRP A 177 -27.73 -1.90 -26.84
CA TRP A 177 -29.02 -1.59 -26.27
C TRP A 177 -29.99 -2.77 -26.45
N TRP A 178 -30.76 -3.05 -25.40
CA TRP A 178 -31.92 -3.94 -25.44
C TRP A 178 -33.16 -3.18 -24.96
N ASP A 179 -34.27 -3.34 -25.67
CA ASP A 179 -35.59 -2.90 -25.21
C ASP A 179 -36.08 -3.78 -24.05
N ILE A 180 -35.65 -5.04 -24.02
CA ILE A 180 -35.82 -5.89 -22.85
C ILE A 180 -34.73 -5.57 -21.81
N ASN A 181 -35.08 -5.66 -20.54
CA ASN A 181 -34.11 -5.48 -19.47
C ASN A 181 -32.94 -6.49 -19.59
N PRO A 182 -31.67 -6.05 -19.72
CA PRO A 182 -30.52 -6.92 -19.92
C PRO A 182 -30.33 -7.99 -18.83
N ILE A 183 -30.79 -7.72 -17.61
CA ILE A 183 -30.76 -8.70 -16.51
C ILE A 183 -31.71 -9.86 -16.77
N ASP A 184 -32.86 -9.61 -17.40
CA ASP A 184 -33.81 -10.66 -17.75
C ASP A 184 -33.31 -11.47 -18.95
N VAL A 185 -32.56 -10.85 -19.87
CA VAL A 185 -31.87 -11.55 -20.98
C VAL A 185 -30.90 -12.60 -20.45
N VAL A 186 -29.99 -12.21 -19.56
CA VAL A 186 -28.99 -13.17 -19.02
C VAL A 186 -29.64 -14.20 -18.09
N ARG A 187 -30.68 -13.83 -17.34
CA ARG A 187 -31.42 -14.78 -16.49
C ARG A 187 -32.12 -15.85 -17.33
N GLU A 188 -32.74 -15.47 -18.44
CA GLU A 188 -33.39 -16.39 -19.34
C GLU A 188 -32.37 -17.35 -19.98
N ALA A 189 -31.29 -16.82 -20.54
CA ALA A 189 -30.20 -17.62 -21.08
C ALA A 189 -29.62 -18.59 -20.05
N THR A 190 -29.40 -18.11 -18.82
CA THR A 190 -28.91 -18.93 -17.71
C THR A 190 -29.93 -20.00 -17.31
N ARG A 191 -31.23 -19.71 -17.34
CA ARG A 191 -32.31 -20.63 -16.97
C ARG A 191 -32.46 -21.74 -18.01
N THR A 192 -32.53 -21.39 -19.28
CA THR A 192 -32.72 -22.33 -20.39
C THR A 192 -31.41 -23.02 -20.79
N GLY A 193 -30.26 -22.44 -20.47
CA GLY A 193 -28.97 -22.87 -20.96
C GLY A 193 -28.73 -22.58 -22.44
N GLY A 194 -29.58 -21.74 -23.06
CA GLY A 194 -29.43 -21.27 -24.43
C GLY A 194 -28.54 -20.03 -24.55
N THR A 195 -28.41 -19.49 -25.76
CA THR A 195 -27.74 -18.21 -26.00
C THR A 195 -28.60 -17.04 -25.50
N PRO A 196 -28.00 -15.95 -25.03
CA PRO A 196 -28.75 -14.72 -24.76
C PRO A 196 -29.35 -14.12 -26.03
N ASN A 197 -30.44 -13.38 -25.88
CA ASN A 197 -31.00 -12.59 -26.97
C ASN A 197 -29.99 -11.55 -27.45
N VAL A 198 -29.91 -11.42 -28.77
CA VAL A 198 -29.13 -10.38 -29.47
C VAL A 198 -29.66 -8.99 -29.10
N SER A 199 -28.79 -7.97 -29.09
CA SER A 199 -29.17 -6.57 -28.87
C SER A 199 -30.12 -6.06 -29.96
N ASP A 200 -30.94 -5.08 -29.60
CA ASP A 200 -31.81 -4.38 -30.55
C ASP A 200 -31.06 -3.29 -31.32
N ALA A 201 -29.95 -2.79 -30.76
CA ALA A 201 -29.05 -1.86 -31.44
C ALA A 201 -27.64 -1.84 -30.83
N TYR A 202 -26.64 -1.58 -31.66
CA TYR A 202 -25.39 -0.98 -31.19
C TYR A 202 -25.58 0.51 -30.93
N THR A 203 -24.70 1.10 -30.12
CA THR A 203 -24.74 2.51 -29.78
C THR A 203 -23.35 3.14 -29.78
N ILE A 204 -23.28 4.44 -30.07
CA ILE A 204 -22.12 5.30 -29.84
C ILE A 204 -22.53 6.37 -28.82
N ASN A 205 -21.79 6.48 -27.70
CA ASN A 205 -22.13 7.27 -26.53
C ASN A 205 -23.60 7.09 -26.10
N GLY A 206 -24.05 5.84 -26.10
CA GLY A 206 -25.40 5.44 -25.72
C GLY A 206 -26.48 5.76 -26.76
N GLN A 207 -26.18 6.30 -27.93
CA GLN A 207 -27.15 6.59 -28.99
C GLN A 207 -27.01 5.63 -30.19
N PRO A 208 -28.11 5.04 -30.72
CA PRO A 208 -28.03 4.13 -31.86
C PRO A 208 -27.57 4.78 -33.18
N GLY A 209 -27.95 6.04 -33.41
CA GLY A 209 -27.60 6.77 -34.63
C GLY A 209 -28.69 6.77 -35.72
N ASP A 210 -28.38 7.44 -36.83
CA ASP A 210 -29.33 7.78 -37.91
C ASP A 210 -29.96 6.57 -38.61
N LEU A 211 -29.33 5.40 -38.52
CA LEU A 211 -29.80 4.18 -39.19
C LEU A 211 -30.92 3.45 -38.43
N TYR A 212 -31.21 3.86 -37.20
CA TYR A 212 -32.26 3.27 -36.38
C TYR A 212 -33.50 4.16 -36.28
N LYS A 213 -34.66 3.50 -36.10
CA LYS A 213 -35.93 4.19 -35.90
C LYS A 213 -35.88 5.08 -34.64
N CYS A 214 -36.49 6.26 -34.73
CA CYS A 214 -36.57 7.24 -33.64
C CYS A 214 -35.24 7.64 -32.99
N SER A 215 -34.12 7.56 -33.73
CA SER A 215 -32.79 7.80 -33.16
C SER A 215 -32.05 8.98 -33.80
N SER A 216 -32.41 9.37 -35.03
CA SER A 216 -31.66 10.37 -35.81
C SER A 216 -31.58 11.77 -35.19
N LYS A 217 -32.59 12.18 -34.41
CA LYS A 217 -32.60 13.49 -33.73
C LYS A 217 -31.58 13.61 -32.61
N ASP A 218 -31.22 12.47 -32.02
CA ASP A 218 -30.33 12.39 -30.85
C ASP A 218 -28.96 11.80 -31.22
N THR A 219 -28.70 11.55 -32.50
CA THR A 219 -27.41 11.07 -33.01
C THR A 219 -26.28 11.98 -32.53
N VAL A 220 -25.23 11.36 -32.00
CA VAL A 220 -24.07 12.07 -31.44
C VAL A 220 -23.36 12.83 -32.54
N ILE A 221 -23.11 14.13 -32.29
CA ILE A 221 -22.33 14.99 -33.18
C ILE A 221 -21.03 15.39 -32.49
N ILE A 222 -19.90 15.08 -33.12
CA ILE A 222 -18.56 15.49 -32.71
C ILE A 222 -18.11 16.62 -33.66
N PRO A 223 -18.08 17.88 -33.21
CA PRO A 223 -17.74 19.00 -34.05
C PRO A 223 -16.21 19.13 -34.25
N VAL A 224 -15.79 19.45 -35.48
CA VAL A 224 -14.39 19.69 -35.85
C VAL A 224 -14.20 20.98 -36.67
N GLU A 225 -13.02 21.57 -36.60
CA GLU A 225 -12.58 22.70 -37.44
C GLU A 225 -11.63 22.21 -38.53
N SER A 226 -11.76 22.79 -39.73
CA SER A 226 -10.92 22.39 -40.85
C SER A 226 -9.44 22.62 -40.54
N GLY A 227 -8.62 21.61 -40.82
CA GLY A 227 -7.18 21.60 -40.57
C GLY A 227 -6.76 21.20 -39.15
N GLU A 228 -7.68 21.12 -38.18
CA GLU A 228 -7.32 20.77 -36.80
C GLU A 228 -7.10 19.25 -36.62
N THR A 229 -6.27 18.88 -35.63
CA THR A 229 -6.08 17.49 -35.21
C THR A 229 -6.81 17.26 -33.88
N ASN A 230 -7.65 16.24 -33.83
CA ASN A 230 -8.45 15.88 -32.66
C ASN A 230 -8.10 14.46 -32.18
N LEU A 231 -8.24 14.23 -30.87
CA LEU A 231 -8.06 12.91 -30.25
C LEU A 231 -9.43 12.28 -29.98
N LEU A 232 -9.69 11.13 -30.60
CA LEU A 232 -10.83 10.29 -30.30
C LEU A 232 -10.42 9.18 -29.34
N ARG A 233 -11.14 9.08 -28.22
CA ARG A 233 -10.93 8.10 -27.16
C ARG A 233 -11.98 7.01 -27.31
N VAL A 234 -11.65 5.96 -28.07
CA VAL A 234 -12.59 4.90 -28.45
C VAL A 234 -12.58 3.81 -27.39
N ILE A 235 -13.76 3.48 -26.87
CA ILE A 235 -13.94 2.47 -25.81
C ILE A 235 -14.95 1.45 -26.34
N ASN A 236 -14.63 0.16 -26.32
CA ASN A 236 -15.64 -0.87 -26.54
C ASN A 236 -16.22 -1.36 -25.21
N SER A 237 -17.36 -0.76 -24.83
CA SER A 237 -18.15 -1.14 -23.65
C SER A 237 -19.29 -2.13 -23.95
N ALA A 238 -19.39 -2.63 -25.19
CA ALA A 238 -20.37 -3.64 -25.58
C ALA A 238 -20.22 -4.92 -24.75
N LEU A 239 -21.31 -5.68 -24.60
CA LEU A 239 -21.29 -6.93 -23.84
C LEU A 239 -20.69 -8.08 -24.63
N ASN A 240 -21.18 -8.30 -25.84
CA ASN A 240 -20.99 -9.57 -26.53
C ASN A 240 -20.13 -9.48 -27.78
N GLN A 241 -19.92 -8.28 -28.36
CA GLN A 241 -19.32 -8.18 -29.70
C GLN A 241 -18.11 -7.28 -29.80
N GLN A 242 -17.13 -7.78 -30.57
CA GLN A 242 -16.03 -6.98 -31.06
C GLN A 242 -16.54 -6.12 -32.22
N LEU A 243 -16.01 -4.90 -32.35
CA LEU A 243 -16.57 -3.91 -33.27
C LEU A 243 -15.47 -3.34 -34.18
N PHE A 244 -15.74 -3.38 -35.48
CA PHE A 244 -15.04 -2.52 -36.43
C PHE A 244 -15.56 -1.10 -36.32
N VAL A 245 -14.67 -0.12 -36.33
CA VAL A 245 -15.01 1.31 -36.34
C VAL A 245 -14.29 2.01 -37.48
N THR A 246 -15.02 2.79 -38.28
CA THR A 246 -14.45 3.60 -39.36
C THR A 246 -15.04 5.01 -39.35
N ILE A 247 -14.30 5.95 -39.92
CA ILE A 247 -14.76 7.32 -40.13
C ILE A 247 -14.66 7.63 -41.62
N ALA A 248 -15.76 8.07 -42.22
CA ALA A 248 -15.81 8.32 -43.65
C ALA A 248 -14.70 9.28 -44.09
N ASN A 249 -13.90 8.85 -45.06
CA ASN A 249 -12.79 9.59 -45.67
C ASN A 249 -11.64 10.04 -44.75
N HIS A 250 -11.70 9.77 -43.44
CA HIS A 250 -10.64 10.18 -42.51
C HIS A 250 -9.69 9.01 -42.23
N LYS A 251 -8.40 9.33 -42.14
CA LYS A 251 -7.38 8.41 -41.65
C LYS A 251 -7.35 8.46 -40.12
N LEU A 252 -7.04 7.32 -39.52
CA LEU A 252 -7.02 7.10 -38.08
C LEU A 252 -5.59 6.81 -37.66
N THR A 253 -4.93 7.75 -36.97
CA THR A 253 -3.58 7.53 -36.44
C THR A 253 -3.68 7.07 -34.99
N VAL A 254 -3.48 5.79 -34.76
CA VAL A 254 -3.52 5.18 -33.42
C VAL A 254 -2.28 5.62 -32.65
N VAL A 255 -2.46 6.09 -31.41
CA VAL A 255 -1.38 6.63 -30.56
C VAL A 255 -1.37 6.06 -29.14
N GLY A 256 -2.46 5.44 -28.72
CA GLY A 256 -2.53 4.79 -27.41
C GLY A 256 -3.57 3.68 -27.39
N ALA A 257 -3.44 2.81 -26.41
CA ALA A 257 -4.23 1.59 -26.31
C ALA A 257 -4.20 1.12 -24.84
N ASP A 258 -5.37 0.92 -24.21
CA ASP A 258 -5.47 0.47 -22.82
C ASP A 258 -4.66 1.34 -21.81
N ALA A 259 -4.70 2.66 -21.99
CA ALA A 259 -3.89 3.65 -21.24
C ALA A 259 -2.37 3.40 -21.24
N SER A 260 -1.87 2.89 -22.37
CA SER A 260 -0.45 2.84 -22.72
C SER A 260 -0.22 3.43 -24.10
N TYR A 261 0.82 4.26 -24.25
CA TYR A 261 1.18 4.81 -25.57
C TYR A 261 1.81 3.75 -26.47
N VAL A 262 1.50 3.86 -27.76
CA VAL A 262 2.01 2.93 -28.79
C VAL A 262 2.76 3.68 -29.87
N LYS A 263 3.61 2.95 -30.62
CA LYS A 263 4.23 3.52 -31.83
C LYS A 263 3.12 3.92 -32.79
N PRO A 264 3.05 5.20 -33.21
CA PRO A 264 1.95 5.64 -34.03
C PRO A 264 1.88 4.89 -35.35
N PHE A 265 0.71 4.36 -35.69
CA PHE A 265 0.44 3.77 -37.00
C PHE A 265 -0.90 4.27 -37.52
N THR A 266 -1.00 4.40 -38.85
CA THR A 266 -2.19 4.94 -39.49
C THR A 266 -2.99 3.84 -40.18
N THR A 267 -4.29 3.83 -39.93
CA THR A 267 -5.25 2.88 -40.50
C THR A 267 -6.51 3.61 -40.96
N LYS A 268 -7.42 2.89 -41.63
CA LYS A 268 -8.77 3.36 -41.97
C LYS A 268 -9.85 2.74 -41.10
N VAL A 269 -9.49 1.69 -40.35
CA VAL A 269 -10.41 0.93 -39.51
C VAL A 269 -9.75 0.59 -38.19
N LEU A 270 -10.53 0.71 -37.11
CA LEU A 270 -10.19 0.19 -35.79
C LEU A 270 -10.91 -1.13 -35.57
N MET A 271 -10.30 -1.99 -34.76
CA MET A 271 -10.90 -3.22 -34.31
C MET A 271 -10.72 -3.34 -32.79
N LEU A 272 -11.83 -3.30 -32.04
CA LEU A 272 -11.81 -3.34 -30.59
C LEU A 272 -12.69 -4.48 -30.07
N GLY A 273 -12.13 -5.34 -29.22
CA GLY A 273 -12.91 -6.27 -28.41
C GLY A 273 -13.49 -5.59 -27.17
N PRO A 274 -14.61 -6.10 -26.61
CA PRO A 274 -15.12 -5.65 -25.31
C PRO A 274 -14.02 -5.57 -24.25
N GLY A 275 -13.91 -4.43 -23.57
CA GLY A 275 -12.86 -4.15 -22.60
C GLY A 275 -11.72 -3.30 -23.14
N GLN A 276 -11.46 -3.32 -24.44
CA GLN A 276 -10.34 -2.61 -25.04
C GLN A 276 -10.66 -1.12 -25.24
N THR A 277 -9.62 -0.30 -25.12
CA THR A 277 -9.65 1.11 -25.52
C THR A 277 -8.59 1.39 -26.59
N THR A 278 -8.82 2.42 -27.41
CA THR A 278 -7.87 2.90 -28.41
C THR A 278 -7.97 4.42 -28.56
N ASP A 279 -6.84 5.08 -28.43
CA ASP A 279 -6.67 6.52 -28.58
C ASP A 279 -6.18 6.82 -29.99
N VAL A 280 -6.93 7.65 -30.72
CA VAL A 280 -6.75 7.87 -32.16
C VAL A 280 -6.75 9.35 -32.50
N LEU A 281 -5.67 9.82 -33.12
CA LEU A 281 -5.64 11.14 -33.74
C LEU A 281 -6.34 11.10 -35.10
N ILE A 282 -7.21 12.08 -35.32
CA ILE A 282 -7.83 12.34 -36.61
C ILE A 282 -7.48 13.77 -37.05
N LYS A 283 -7.16 13.94 -38.32
CA LYS A 283 -6.96 15.25 -38.92
C LYS A 283 -8.22 15.63 -39.69
N ALA A 284 -8.77 16.80 -39.42
CA ALA A 284 -9.93 17.35 -40.11
C ALA A 284 -9.52 17.95 -41.47
N ASP A 285 -8.99 17.12 -42.36
CA ASP A 285 -8.42 17.51 -43.67
C ASP A 285 -9.35 17.27 -44.86
N GLN A 286 -10.60 16.89 -44.60
CA GLN A 286 -11.61 16.67 -45.63
C GLN A 286 -12.38 17.96 -45.95
N PRO A 287 -13.05 18.05 -47.12
CA PRO A 287 -13.95 19.16 -47.42
C PRO A 287 -14.97 19.38 -46.30
N ALA A 288 -15.35 20.64 -46.06
CA ALA A 288 -16.32 20.97 -45.01
C ALA A 288 -17.67 20.29 -45.28
N ALA A 289 -17.94 19.20 -44.55
CA ALA A 289 -19.16 18.40 -44.67
C ALA A 289 -19.43 17.61 -43.36
N ARG A 290 -20.39 16.69 -43.42
CA ARG A 290 -20.73 15.75 -42.34
C ARG A 290 -20.26 14.35 -42.73
N TYR A 291 -19.60 13.66 -41.81
CA TYR A 291 -19.00 12.35 -42.04
C TYR A 291 -19.45 11.39 -40.95
N TYR A 292 -19.95 10.20 -41.31
CA TYR A 292 -20.28 9.21 -40.29
C TYR A 292 -19.01 8.62 -39.66
N ILE A 293 -19.04 8.53 -38.34
CA ILE A 293 -18.34 7.52 -37.55
C ILE A 293 -19.29 6.34 -37.49
N ALA A 294 -18.90 5.18 -38.01
CA ALA A 294 -19.76 4.01 -38.06
C ALA A 294 -19.08 2.82 -37.37
N ALA A 295 -19.87 2.03 -36.65
CA ALA A 295 -19.40 0.80 -36.03
C ALA A 295 -20.33 -0.39 -36.33
N ARG A 296 -19.73 -1.56 -36.55
CA ARG A 296 -20.45 -2.83 -36.74
C ARG A 296 -19.69 -4.02 -36.17
N ALA A 297 -20.41 -5.11 -35.94
CA ALA A 297 -19.87 -6.37 -35.43
C ALA A 297 -18.74 -6.94 -36.29
N TYR A 298 -17.74 -7.49 -35.61
CA TYR A 298 -16.94 -8.59 -36.10
C TYR A 298 -17.40 -9.87 -35.40
N ALA A 299 -17.96 -10.81 -36.16
CA ALA A 299 -18.49 -12.08 -35.69
C ALA A 299 -17.80 -13.24 -36.42
N SER A 300 -16.97 -13.99 -35.68
CA SER A 300 -16.20 -15.11 -36.22
C SER A 300 -16.81 -16.49 -35.96
N ALA A 301 -17.73 -16.59 -34.98
CA ALA A 301 -18.42 -17.83 -34.65
C ALA A 301 -19.40 -18.25 -35.76
N GLN A 302 -19.22 -19.45 -36.29
CA GLN A 302 -20.12 -19.98 -37.32
C GLN A 302 -21.49 -20.35 -36.73
N GLY A 303 -22.57 -19.87 -37.36
CA GLY A 303 -23.94 -20.21 -37.01
C GLY A 303 -24.46 -19.59 -35.70
N ALA A 304 -23.68 -18.70 -35.07
CA ALA A 304 -24.12 -17.96 -33.89
C ALA A 304 -24.85 -16.68 -34.31
N PRO A 305 -26.05 -16.39 -33.76
CA PRO A 305 -26.74 -15.15 -34.02
C PRO A 305 -26.01 -13.98 -33.35
N PHE A 306 -25.98 -12.83 -34.03
CA PHE A 306 -25.39 -11.59 -33.53
C PHE A 306 -26.16 -10.39 -34.10
N ASP A 307 -25.97 -9.23 -33.49
CA ASP A 307 -26.55 -7.99 -34.00
C ASP A 307 -25.75 -7.57 -35.24
N ASN A 308 -26.37 -7.67 -36.42
CA ASN A 308 -25.76 -7.34 -37.69
C ASN A 308 -26.17 -5.94 -38.20
N THR A 309 -26.59 -5.07 -37.29
CA THR A 309 -26.88 -3.67 -37.61
C THR A 309 -25.62 -2.80 -37.51
N THR A 310 -25.73 -1.52 -37.87
CA THR A 310 -24.63 -0.56 -37.86
C THR A 310 -25.05 0.68 -37.09
N THR A 311 -24.27 1.06 -36.09
CA THR A 311 -24.47 2.30 -35.32
C THR A 311 -23.66 3.44 -35.91
N THR A 312 -24.19 4.66 -35.80
CA THR A 312 -23.57 5.86 -36.35
C THR A 312 -23.54 7.03 -35.39
N ALA A 313 -22.46 7.81 -35.48
CA ALA A 313 -22.31 9.16 -34.96
C ALA A 313 -21.78 10.04 -36.09
N ILE A 314 -21.80 11.36 -35.92
CA ILE A 314 -21.48 12.31 -36.98
C ILE A 314 -20.27 13.14 -36.57
N LEU A 315 -19.21 13.07 -37.37
CA LEU A 315 -18.12 14.03 -37.35
C LEU A 315 -18.52 15.23 -38.24
N GLU A 316 -18.68 16.41 -37.65
CA GLU A 316 -19.25 17.58 -38.34
C GLU A 316 -18.25 18.73 -38.40
N TYR A 317 -17.93 19.18 -39.61
CA TYR A 317 -17.12 20.39 -39.80
C TYR A 317 -17.97 21.62 -39.43
N LYS A 318 -17.49 22.48 -38.53
CA LYS A 318 -18.26 23.63 -38.05
C LYS A 318 -18.68 24.60 -39.16
N THR A 319 -17.88 24.73 -40.21
CA THR A 319 -18.19 25.54 -41.40
C THR A 319 -19.30 24.93 -42.27
N ALA A 320 -19.67 23.67 -42.02
CA ALA A 320 -20.77 22.96 -42.66
C ALA A 320 -22.07 22.96 -41.84
N LYS A 321 -22.17 23.74 -40.75
CA LYS A 321 -23.38 23.80 -39.88
C LYS A 321 -24.68 24.14 -40.61
N ASN A 322 -24.61 24.81 -41.77
CA ASN A 322 -25.76 25.14 -42.61
C ASN A 322 -25.91 24.22 -43.85
N ALA A 323 -25.06 23.21 -44.00
CA ALA A 323 -25.14 22.28 -45.12
C ALA A 323 -26.26 21.25 -44.85
N THR A 324 -27.29 21.24 -45.69
CA THR A 324 -28.36 20.22 -45.73
C THR A 324 -27.88 18.85 -46.22
N SER A 325 -26.56 18.64 -46.34
CA SER A 325 -25.98 17.41 -46.89
C SER A 325 -26.09 16.25 -45.90
N LYS A 326 -26.56 15.10 -46.43
CA LYS A 326 -26.54 13.83 -45.69
C LYS A 326 -25.09 13.47 -45.32
N PRO A 327 -24.82 12.96 -44.10
CA PRO A 327 -23.47 12.55 -43.74
C PRO A 327 -22.96 11.43 -44.66
N ILE A 328 -21.67 11.50 -45.00
CA ILE A 328 -21.02 10.53 -45.89
C ILE A 328 -20.76 9.23 -45.09
N MET A 329 -21.15 8.08 -45.65
CA MET A 329 -20.97 6.77 -45.01
C MET A 329 -19.59 6.17 -45.36
N PRO A 330 -18.85 5.61 -44.39
CA PRO A 330 -17.61 4.88 -44.69
C PRO A 330 -17.90 3.49 -45.28
N SER A 331 -16.90 2.93 -45.95
CA SER A 331 -16.85 1.48 -46.19
C SER A 331 -16.38 0.79 -44.92
N LEU A 332 -17.18 -0.15 -44.41
CA LEU A 332 -16.81 -1.00 -43.28
C LEU A 332 -16.28 -2.36 -43.79
N PRO A 333 -15.37 -3.05 -43.08
CA PRO A 333 -14.96 -4.43 -43.41
C PRO A 333 -16.06 -5.43 -43.08
N ALA A 334 -16.23 -6.49 -43.88
CA ALA A 334 -17.31 -7.48 -43.66
C ALA A 334 -17.29 -8.01 -42.22
N TYR A 335 -18.45 -8.36 -41.66
CA TYR A 335 -18.53 -8.79 -40.25
C TYR A 335 -17.65 -10.02 -39.94
N ASN A 336 -17.28 -10.81 -40.94
CA ASN A 336 -16.45 -12.00 -40.83
C ASN A 336 -15.02 -11.79 -41.37
N ASP A 337 -14.58 -10.55 -41.57
CA ASP A 337 -13.26 -10.22 -42.12
C ASP A 337 -12.15 -10.37 -41.07
N THR A 338 -11.77 -11.61 -40.82
CA THR A 338 -10.69 -11.97 -39.88
C THR A 338 -9.34 -11.39 -40.30
N ALA A 339 -9.08 -11.27 -41.61
CA ALA A 339 -7.82 -10.72 -42.10
C ALA A 339 -7.64 -9.26 -41.67
N THR A 340 -8.68 -8.44 -41.82
CA THR A 340 -8.67 -7.05 -41.37
C THR A 340 -8.58 -6.94 -39.85
N ALA A 341 -9.31 -7.78 -39.11
CA ALA A 341 -9.23 -7.81 -37.65
C ALA A 341 -7.80 -8.12 -37.18
N THR A 342 -7.17 -9.16 -37.72
CA THR A 342 -5.80 -9.57 -37.37
C THR A 342 -4.76 -8.54 -37.80
N ALA A 343 -4.90 -7.94 -38.98
CA ALA A 343 -3.99 -6.89 -39.43
C ALA A 343 -3.98 -5.70 -38.45
N PHE A 344 -5.13 -5.33 -37.91
CA PHE A 344 -5.21 -4.28 -36.89
C PHE A 344 -4.59 -4.72 -35.56
N THR A 345 -4.99 -5.87 -35.01
CA THR A 345 -4.52 -6.30 -33.66
C THR A 345 -3.02 -6.53 -33.62
N THR A 346 -2.42 -7.00 -34.71
CA THR A 346 -0.97 -7.26 -34.80
C THR A 346 -0.12 -6.02 -35.12
N SER A 347 -0.75 -4.86 -35.37
CA SER A 347 -0.04 -3.60 -35.66
C SER A 347 0.49 -2.89 -34.41
N PHE A 348 -0.03 -3.23 -33.22
CA PHE A 348 0.37 -2.56 -31.98
C PHE A 348 1.81 -2.90 -31.57
N ARG A 349 2.56 -1.85 -31.20
CA ARG A 349 3.90 -1.94 -30.61
C ARG A 349 4.03 -0.88 -29.52
N SER A 350 4.70 -1.21 -28.42
CA SER A 350 4.99 -0.23 -27.36
C SER A 350 5.82 0.92 -27.91
N LEU A 351 5.54 2.15 -27.44
CA LEU A 351 6.23 3.36 -27.90
C LEU A 351 7.75 3.25 -27.74
N GLU A 352 8.19 2.74 -26.60
CA GLU A 352 9.59 2.52 -26.23
C GLU A 352 9.94 1.03 -26.12
N LYS A 353 11.22 0.74 -25.97
CA LYS A 353 11.70 -0.63 -25.71
C LYS A 353 11.09 -1.14 -24.40
N ALA A 354 10.37 -2.25 -24.45
CA ALA A 354 9.69 -2.83 -23.30
C ALA A 354 10.65 -3.60 -22.39
N LEU A 355 10.41 -3.52 -21.08
CA LEU A 355 11.10 -4.34 -20.07
C LEU A 355 10.39 -5.69 -19.91
N VAL A 356 10.48 -6.51 -20.96
CA VAL A 356 9.87 -7.83 -20.99
C VAL A 356 10.68 -8.81 -20.14
N PRO A 357 10.08 -9.54 -19.17
CA PRO A 357 10.77 -10.59 -18.44
C PRO A 357 11.29 -11.67 -19.40
N THR A 358 12.60 -11.92 -19.39
CA THR A 358 13.26 -12.94 -20.23
C THR A 358 13.37 -14.29 -19.52
N GLU A 359 13.61 -14.28 -18.21
CA GLU A 359 13.54 -15.44 -17.34
C GLU A 359 12.10 -15.67 -16.90
N ILE A 360 11.62 -16.90 -16.94
CA ILE A 360 10.21 -17.24 -16.66
C ILE A 360 10.15 -18.20 -15.49
N ASP A 361 9.49 -17.78 -14.42
CA ASP A 361 9.27 -18.60 -13.22
C ASP A 361 8.05 -19.52 -13.41
N HIS A 362 7.00 -19.00 -14.05
CA HIS A 362 5.77 -19.75 -14.34
C HIS A 362 5.43 -19.67 -15.82
N ASN A 363 5.35 -20.83 -16.48
CA ASN A 363 4.94 -20.93 -17.88
C ASN A 363 3.64 -21.72 -17.98
N LEU A 364 2.53 -21.00 -18.15
CA LEU A 364 1.18 -21.55 -18.19
C LEU A 364 0.71 -21.73 -19.63
N PHE A 365 -0.03 -22.80 -19.89
CA PHE A 365 -0.73 -23.04 -21.14
C PHE A 365 -2.22 -23.12 -20.83
N ILE A 366 -3.00 -22.15 -21.25
CA ILE A 366 -4.42 -22.03 -20.93
C ILE A 366 -5.24 -22.16 -22.22
N THR A 367 -5.96 -23.27 -22.37
CA THR A 367 -6.98 -23.38 -23.41
C THR A 367 -8.22 -22.60 -23.01
N ALA A 368 -8.86 -21.92 -23.95
CA ALA A 368 -10.10 -21.19 -23.75
C ALA A 368 -11.10 -21.55 -24.85
N GLY A 369 -12.37 -21.70 -24.48
CA GLY A 369 -13.43 -21.96 -25.44
C GLY A 369 -14.77 -22.27 -24.80
N LEU A 370 -15.75 -22.53 -25.67
CA LEU A 370 -17.10 -22.93 -25.31
C LEU A 370 -17.19 -24.44 -25.07
N GLY A 371 -18.32 -24.89 -24.56
CA GLY A 371 -18.64 -26.30 -24.34
C GLY A 371 -20.13 -26.49 -24.11
N ILE A 372 -20.50 -27.72 -23.80
CA ILE A 372 -21.88 -28.13 -23.50
C ILE A 372 -21.95 -28.98 -22.24
N ASN A 373 -22.89 -28.66 -21.36
CA ASN A 373 -23.24 -29.46 -20.19
C ASN A 373 -24.59 -30.14 -20.40
N GLN A 374 -24.78 -31.29 -19.76
CA GLN A 374 -26.08 -31.95 -19.74
C GLN A 374 -27.15 -31.07 -19.06
N CYS A 375 -28.41 -31.24 -19.46
CA CYS A 375 -29.53 -30.63 -18.76
C CYS A 375 -29.57 -31.15 -17.31
N PRO A 376 -29.87 -30.30 -16.29
CA PRO A 376 -29.95 -30.73 -14.90
C PRO A 376 -30.89 -31.93 -14.74
N PRO A 377 -30.58 -32.91 -13.86
CA PRO A 377 -31.36 -34.15 -13.73
C PRO A 377 -32.87 -33.94 -13.47
N LYS A 378 -33.27 -32.80 -12.89
CA LYS A 378 -34.67 -32.44 -12.58
C LYS A 378 -35.35 -31.61 -13.68
N THR A 379 -34.66 -31.31 -14.77
CA THR A 379 -35.17 -30.50 -15.89
C THR A 379 -35.31 -31.40 -17.12
N ARG A 380 -36.50 -31.42 -17.74
CA ARG A 380 -36.71 -32.20 -18.97
C ARG A 380 -35.79 -31.64 -20.07
N PRO A 381 -35.10 -32.47 -20.88
CA PRO A 381 -34.19 -32.00 -21.93
C PRO A 381 -34.82 -30.99 -22.90
N ARG A 382 -36.11 -31.11 -23.20
CA ARG A 382 -36.88 -30.16 -24.03
C ARG A 382 -36.94 -28.73 -23.46
N ASN A 383 -36.65 -28.55 -22.17
CA ASN A 383 -36.62 -27.25 -21.50
C ASN A 383 -35.20 -26.64 -21.51
N CYS A 384 -34.20 -27.37 -22.01
CA CYS A 384 -32.85 -26.89 -22.24
C CYS A 384 -32.69 -26.50 -23.71
N GLN A 385 -32.15 -25.30 -23.98
CA GLN A 385 -32.20 -24.69 -25.31
C GLN A 385 -30.91 -24.80 -26.13
N ALA A 386 -29.80 -25.31 -25.55
CA ALA A 386 -28.63 -25.64 -26.37
C ALA A 386 -28.87 -26.93 -27.16
N PRO A 387 -28.08 -27.19 -28.22
CA PRO A 387 -28.30 -28.34 -29.11
C PRO A 387 -28.43 -29.68 -28.37
N ASN A 388 -29.31 -30.56 -28.86
CA ASN A 388 -29.60 -31.87 -28.27
C ASN A 388 -30.14 -31.83 -26.82
N GLY A 389 -30.84 -30.75 -26.44
CA GLY A 389 -31.39 -30.60 -25.10
C GLY A 389 -30.31 -30.44 -24.03
N THR A 390 -29.19 -29.81 -24.39
CA THR A 390 -28.04 -29.54 -23.52
C THR A 390 -28.00 -28.05 -23.11
N ARG A 391 -26.91 -27.62 -22.48
CA ARG A 391 -26.73 -26.24 -22.01
C ARG A 391 -25.35 -25.73 -22.40
N PHE A 392 -25.25 -24.49 -22.87
CA PHE A 392 -23.96 -23.86 -23.14
C PHE A 392 -23.16 -23.65 -21.85
N THR A 393 -21.84 -23.74 -21.99
CA THR A 393 -20.87 -23.43 -20.95
C THR A 393 -19.59 -22.91 -21.60
N ALA A 394 -18.69 -22.34 -20.80
CA ALA A 394 -17.34 -21.97 -21.22
C ALA A 394 -16.34 -22.49 -20.20
N SER A 395 -15.07 -22.62 -20.60
CA SER A 395 -14.02 -23.07 -19.70
C SER A 395 -12.64 -22.55 -20.06
N MET A 396 -11.76 -22.50 -19.05
CA MET A 396 -10.32 -22.38 -19.21
C MET A 396 -9.64 -23.65 -18.69
N ASN A 397 -8.77 -24.27 -19.48
CA ASN A 397 -8.15 -25.58 -19.19
C ASN A 397 -9.17 -26.64 -18.70
N ASN A 398 -10.31 -26.71 -19.39
CA ASN A 398 -11.42 -27.63 -19.08
C ASN A 398 -12.12 -27.37 -17.73
N VAL A 399 -11.83 -26.25 -17.06
CA VAL A 399 -12.51 -25.81 -15.84
C VAL A 399 -13.52 -24.71 -16.18
N SER A 400 -14.80 -25.01 -16.02
CA SER A 400 -15.88 -24.03 -16.06
C SER A 400 -16.00 -23.36 -14.70
N PHE A 401 -15.57 -22.09 -14.65
CA PHE A 401 -15.48 -21.35 -13.40
C PHE A 401 -16.86 -21.12 -12.79
N VAL A 402 -17.01 -21.44 -11.50
CA VAL A 402 -18.24 -21.21 -10.75
C VAL A 402 -18.00 -20.10 -9.75
N LEU A 403 -18.80 -19.03 -9.83
CA LEU A 403 -18.77 -17.98 -8.81
C LEU A 403 -19.21 -18.54 -7.46
N PRO A 404 -18.50 -18.20 -6.36
CA PRO A 404 -19.02 -18.43 -5.02
C PRO A 404 -20.39 -17.76 -4.82
N SER A 405 -21.24 -18.32 -3.97
CA SER A 405 -22.59 -17.78 -3.74
C SER A 405 -22.72 -16.86 -2.53
N ASN A 406 -21.80 -16.96 -1.55
CA ASN A 406 -21.98 -16.32 -0.24
C ASN A 406 -20.83 -15.37 0.15
N ILE A 407 -19.62 -15.62 -0.34
CA ILE A 407 -18.40 -14.94 0.07
C ILE A 407 -17.46 -14.79 -1.12
N SER A 408 -16.79 -13.65 -1.27
CA SER A 408 -15.86 -13.46 -2.38
C SER A 408 -14.60 -14.31 -2.22
N ILE A 409 -13.92 -14.65 -3.32
CA ILE A 409 -12.65 -15.38 -3.29
C ILE A 409 -11.59 -14.62 -2.50
N LEU A 410 -11.48 -13.31 -2.73
CA LEU A 410 -10.57 -12.43 -2.00
C LEU A 410 -10.88 -12.47 -0.51
N GLN A 411 -12.16 -12.34 -0.15
CA GLN A 411 -12.59 -12.44 1.23
C GLN A 411 -12.24 -13.81 1.83
N ALA A 412 -12.50 -14.91 1.13
CA ALA A 412 -12.21 -16.25 1.61
C ALA A 412 -10.70 -16.50 1.76
N TYR A 413 -9.90 -16.06 0.80
CA TYR A 413 -8.43 -16.13 0.81
C TYR A 413 -7.89 -15.38 2.03
N TYR A 414 -8.37 -14.15 2.19
CA TYR A 414 -7.98 -13.27 3.26
C TYR A 414 -8.26 -13.88 4.64
N GLN A 415 -9.43 -14.50 4.76
CA GLN A 415 -10.01 -14.93 6.02
C GLN A 415 -9.68 -16.36 6.42
N GLY A 416 -8.89 -17.05 5.59
CA GLY A 416 -8.59 -18.47 5.73
C GLY A 416 -9.85 -19.35 5.72
N ILE A 417 -10.89 -18.98 4.97
CA ILE A 417 -12.16 -19.74 4.95
C ILE A 417 -12.02 -20.92 3.99
N PRO A 418 -12.08 -22.16 4.49
CA PRO A 418 -11.94 -23.34 3.66
C PRO A 418 -13.21 -23.57 2.80
N GLY A 419 -13.05 -24.27 1.68
CA GLY A 419 -14.16 -24.76 0.87
C GLY A 419 -14.79 -23.77 -0.11
N VAL A 420 -14.26 -22.54 -0.23
CA VAL A 420 -14.73 -21.53 -1.20
C VAL A 420 -14.07 -21.68 -2.57
N PHE A 421 -12.77 -21.92 -2.58
CA PHE A 421 -11.97 -22.13 -3.79
C PHE A 421 -10.83 -23.10 -3.50
N THR A 422 -10.22 -23.63 -4.56
CA THR A 422 -9.00 -24.44 -4.49
C THR A 422 -7.89 -23.81 -5.31
N THR A 423 -6.63 -24.00 -4.91
CA THR A 423 -5.45 -23.38 -5.57
C THR A 423 -4.84 -24.26 -6.66
N ASP A 424 -5.60 -25.23 -7.17
CA ASP A 424 -5.16 -26.27 -8.09
C ASP A 424 -5.68 -26.04 -9.52
N PHE A 425 -5.88 -24.78 -9.92
CA PHE A 425 -6.14 -24.50 -11.33
C PHE A 425 -4.99 -25.08 -12.18
N PRO A 426 -5.28 -25.90 -13.19
CA PRO A 426 -4.23 -26.62 -13.89
C PRO A 426 -3.39 -25.65 -14.75
N ALA A 427 -2.07 -25.72 -14.59
CA ALA A 427 -1.12 -24.88 -15.35
C ALA A 427 -1.11 -25.18 -16.86
N LYS A 428 -1.62 -26.35 -17.26
CA LYS A 428 -1.73 -26.82 -18.65
C LYS A 428 -3.06 -27.57 -18.83
N PRO A 429 -3.62 -27.68 -20.04
CA PRO A 429 -4.84 -28.44 -20.26
C PRO A 429 -4.66 -29.89 -19.80
N PRO A 430 -5.65 -30.49 -19.11
CA PRO A 430 -5.54 -31.87 -18.60
C PRO A 430 -5.31 -32.92 -19.69
N VAL A 431 -5.83 -32.65 -20.90
CA VAL A 431 -5.67 -33.48 -22.08
C VAL A 431 -5.18 -32.58 -23.21
N ALA A 432 -4.06 -32.96 -23.82
CA ALA A 432 -3.61 -32.34 -25.05
C ALA A 432 -4.32 -32.99 -26.25
N PHE A 433 -4.80 -32.16 -27.16
CA PHE A 433 -5.44 -32.58 -28.41
C PHE A 433 -5.18 -31.52 -29.48
N ASP A 434 -5.62 -31.77 -30.71
CA ASP A 434 -5.65 -30.74 -31.74
C ASP A 434 -6.72 -29.70 -31.38
N TYR A 435 -6.31 -28.63 -30.69
CA TYR A 435 -7.21 -27.64 -30.11
C TYR A 435 -8.06 -26.92 -31.17
N THR A 436 -7.50 -26.69 -32.35
CA THR A 436 -8.13 -25.91 -33.42
C THR A 436 -8.74 -26.76 -34.54
N GLY A 437 -8.45 -28.06 -34.56
CA GLY A 437 -9.02 -29.03 -35.48
C GLY A 437 -10.41 -29.55 -35.09
N ASN A 438 -10.70 -30.80 -35.49
CA ASN A 438 -11.96 -31.46 -35.18
C ASN A 438 -11.89 -32.11 -33.79
N VAL A 439 -12.62 -31.54 -32.82
CA VAL A 439 -12.52 -31.96 -31.41
C VAL A 439 -13.60 -32.98 -31.07
N SER A 440 -13.20 -34.13 -30.52
CA SER A 440 -14.11 -35.17 -30.04
C SER A 440 -15.16 -34.63 -29.07
N ARG A 441 -16.42 -35.03 -29.24
CA ARG A 441 -17.54 -34.68 -28.34
C ARG A 441 -17.30 -35.05 -26.88
N SER A 442 -16.47 -36.06 -26.60
CA SER A 442 -16.12 -36.44 -25.24
C SER A 442 -15.38 -35.33 -24.47
N LEU A 443 -14.76 -34.38 -25.18
CA LEU A 443 -14.02 -33.25 -24.59
C LEU A 443 -14.86 -31.98 -24.46
N TRP A 444 -16.14 -32.01 -24.88
CA TRP A 444 -16.97 -30.81 -24.91
C TRP A 444 -17.59 -30.46 -23.55
N GLN A 445 -17.45 -31.32 -22.55
CA GLN A 445 -18.05 -31.15 -21.22
C GLN A 445 -16.96 -30.78 -20.21
N PRO A 446 -16.81 -29.48 -19.87
CA PRO A 446 -15.87 -29.08 -18.85
C PRO A 446 -16.33 -29.44 -17.45
N ILE A 447 -15.35 -29.58 -16.55
CA ILE A 447 -15.63 -29.76 -15.13
C ILE A 447 -15.94 -28.41 -14.49
N ARG A 448 -16.98 -28.36 -13.68
CA ARG A 448 -17.33 -27.15 -12.93
C ARG A 448 -16.43 -27.03 -11.69
N GLY A 449 -15.93 -25.83 -11.41
CA GLY A 449 -15.16 -25.60 -10.18
C GLY A 449 -14.71 -24.17 -9.98
N THR A 450 -14.45 -23.80 -8.73
CA THR A 450 -13.88 -22.51 -8.35
C THR A 450 -12.39 -22.70 -8.07
N LYS A 451 -11.58 -22.75 -9.14
CA LYS A 451 -10.15 -23.02 -9.07
C LYS A 451 -9.36 -21.74 -9.38
N VAL A 452 -8.31 -21.48 -8.60
CA VAL A 452 -7.40 -20.35 -8.80
C VAL A 452 -5.97 -20.84 -8.99
N TYR A 453 -5.14 -20.06 -9.68
CA TYR A 453 -3.70 -20.31 -9.79
C TYR A 453 -2.96 -19.35 -8.85
N LYS A 454 -2.20 -19.88 -7.89
CA LYS A 454 -1.47 -19.06 -6.92
C LYS A 454 -0.08 -18.74 -7.46
N LEU A 455 0.24 -17.45 -7.55
CA LEU A 455 1.55 -16.94 -7.94
C LEU A 455 2.27 -16.38 -6.71
N LYS A 456 3.59 -16.51 -6.67
CA LYS A 456 4.42 -15.81 -5.68
C LYS A 456 4.58 -14.36 -6.14
N TYR A 457 4.61 -13.42 -5.18
CA TYR A 457 4.92 -12.03 -5.49
C TYR A 457 6.29 -11.92 -6.17
N GLY A 458 6.36 -11.10 -7.22
CA GLY A 458 7.56 -10.90 -8.04
C GLY A 458 7.81 -11.97 -9.10
N SER A 459 6.98 -13.02 -9.19
CA SER A 459 7.13 -14.06 -10.20
C SER A 459 6.96 -13.52 -11.62
N LYS A 460 7.85 -13.92 -12.52
CA LYS A 460 7.79 -13.63 -13.95
C LYS A 460 6.94 -14.69 -14.64
N VAL A 461 5.78 -14.30 -15.17
CA VAL A 461 4.76 -15.22 -15.68
C VAL A 461 4.66 -15.11 -17.18
N GLN A 462 4.67 -16.26 -17.86
CA GLN A 462 4.25 -16.39 -19.25
C GLN A 462 2.95 -17.19 -19.30
N ILE A 463 1.99 -16.71 -20.09
CA ILE A 463 0.76 -17.45 -20.39
C ILE A 463 0.63 -17.58 -21.90
N VAL A 464 0.57 -18.83 -22.37
CA VAL A 464 0.10 -19.18 -23.70
C VAL A 464 -1.41 -19.36 -23.61
N LEU A 465 -2.16 -18.45 -24.21
CA LEU A 465 -3.61 -18.56 -24.37
C LEU A 465 -3.88 -19.28 -25.70
N GLN A 466 -4.67 -20.34 -25.67
CA GLN A 466 -4.97 -21.17 -26.85
C GLN A 466 -6.50 -21.27 -27.04
N GLY A 467 -7.01 -20.74 -28.13
CA GLY A 467 -8.41 -20.92 -28.51
C GLY A 467 -8.68 -22.35 -28.92
N THR A 468 -9.87 -22.86 -28.61
CA THR A 468 -10.30 -24.21 -29.02
C THR A 468 -11.47 -24.14 -30.01
N SER A 469 -11.60 -25.17 -30.84
CA SER A 469 -12.76 -25.42 -31.71
C SER A 469 -13.80 -26.32 -31.03
N ILE A 470 -13.78 -26.42 -29.69
CA ILE A 470 -14.83 -27.13 -28.96
C ILE A 470 -16.15 -26.39 -29.18
N PHE A 471 -17.16 -27.11 -29.66
CA PHE A 471 -18.45 -26.58 -30.12
C PHE A 471 -18.34 -25.65 -31.35
N THR A 472 -17.70 -24.49 -31.23
CA THR A 472 -17.39 -23.58 -32.34
C THR A 472 -16.15 -22.78 -32.01
N ALA A 473 -15.39 -22.39 -33.04
CA ALA A 473 -14.24 -21.51 -32.86
C ALA A 473 -14.69 -20.04 -32.92
N GLU A 474 -14.21 -19.24 -31.98
CA GLU A 474 -14.57 -17.84 -31.85
C GLU A 474 -13.36 -17.04 -31.33
N ASN A 475 -13.39 -15.71 -31.51
CA ASN A 475 -12.42 -14.83 -30.86
C ASN A 475 -12.84 -14.52 -29.42
N HIS A 476 -11.89 -14.52 -28.49
CA HIS A 476 -12.17 -14.25 -27.09
C HIS A 476 -11.33 -13.07 -26.58
N PRO A 477 -11.92 -11.92 -26.19
CA PRO A 477 -11.19 -10.87 -25.50
C PRO A 477 -10.88 -11.32 -24.05
N ILE A 478 -9.66 -11.78 -23.82
CA ILE A 478 -9.19 -12.21 -22.50
C ILE A 478 -8.62 -11.00 -21.77
N HIS A 479 -9.23 -10.68 -20.63
CA HIS A 479 -8.84 -9.59 -19.75
C HIS A 479 -8.24 -10.13 -18.44
N LEU A 480 -7.20 -9.47 -17.95
CA LEU A 480 -6.58 -9.76 -16.66
C LEU A 480 -6.72 -8.54 -15.74
N HIS A 481 -7.45 -8.71 -14.64
CA HIS A 481 -7.57 -7.67 -13.63
C HIS A 481 -6.25 -7.45 -12.88
N GLY A 482 -5.98 -6.22 -12.46
CA GLY A 482 -4.85 -5.87 -11.60
C GLY A 482 -3.47 -5.84 -12.28
N TYR A 483 -3.40 -6.13 -13.58
CA TYR A 483 -2.16 -6.21 -14.34
C TYR A 483 -2.35 -5.69 -15.76
N ASP A 484 -1.36 -4.97 -16.24
CA ASP A 484 -1.07 -4.91 -17.66
C ASP A 484 -0.06 -6.02 -18.02
N PHE A 485 -0.11 -6.50 -19.26
CA PHE A 485 0.77 -7.55 -19.77
C PHE A 485 1.27 -7.24 -21.18
N TYR A 486 2.46 -7.74 -21.49
CA TYR A 486 3.04 -7.65 -22.82
C TYR A 486 2.50 -8.77 -23.70
N ILE A 487 1.93 -8.43 -24.87
CA ILE A 487 1.56 -9.42 -25.89
C ILE A 487 2.77 -9.66 -26.78
N LEU A 488 3.39 -10.83 -26.68
CA LEU A 488 4.64 -11.13 -27.39
C LEU A 488 4.40 -11.56 -28.82
N ALA A 489 3.36 -12.37 -29.04
CA ALA A 489 3.01 -12.91 -30.34
C ALA A 489 1.57 -13.40 -30.32
N GLU A 490 0.95 -13.36 -31.48
CA GLU A 490 -0.34 -13.95 -31.78
C GLU A 490 -0.20 -14.82 -33.04
N GLY A 491 -1.01 -15.86 -33.15
CA GLY A 491 -0.98 -16.74 -34.31
C GLY A 491 -2.24 -17.58 -34.45
N PHE A 492 -2.31 -18.29 -35.56
CA PHE A 492 -3.38 -19.25 -35.85
C PHE A 492 -2.90 -20.68 -35.64
N GLY A 493 -3.85 -21.61 -35.50
CA GLY A 493 -3.61 -23.01 -35.23
C GLY A 493 -3.28 -23.29 -33.76
N ASN A 494 -2.58 -24.39 -33.52
CA ASN A 494 -2.11 -24.76 -32.20
C ASN A 494 -0.73 -24.16 -31.95
N PHE A 495 -0.53 -23.54 -30.80
CA PHE A 495 0.78 -23.01 -30.40
C PHE A 495 1.83 -24.11 -30.36
N ASN A 496 2.93 -23.92 -31.08
CA ASN A 496 4.08 -24.81 -31.08
C ASN A 496 5.30 -24.10 -30.46
N PRO A 497 5.72 -24.48 -29.23
CA PRO A 497 6.83 -23.80 -28.55
C PRO A 497 8.18 -23.91 -29.28
N LYS A 498 8.35 -24.87 -30.20
CA LYS A 498 9.61 -25.03 -30.97
C LYS A 498 9.73 -24.03 -32.11
N THR A 499 8.61 -23.59 -32.69
CA THR A 499 8.61 -22.72 -33.88
C THR A 499 8.10 -21.33 -33.57
N ASP A 500 7.07 -21.21 -32.72
CA ASP A 500 6.37 -19.95 -32.50
C ASP A 500 7.08 -19.02 -31.51
N THR A 501 7.97 -19.54 -30.66
CA THR A 501 8.81 -18.73 -29.77
C THR A 501 9.75 -17.80 -30.55
N SER A 502 10.13 -18.17 -31.78
CA SER A 502 10.90 -17.30 -32.68
C SER A 502 10.13 -16.04 -33.13
N LYS A 503 8.79 -16.08 -33.05
CA LYS A 503 7.91 -14.96 -33.40
C LYS A 503 7.76 -13.94 -32.26
N PHE A 504 8.31 -14.22 -31.08
CA PHE A 504 8.14 -13.35 -29.93
C PHE A 504 8.79 -11.99 -30.18
N ASN A 505 7.97 -10.95 -30.11
CA ASN A 505 8.46 -9.59 -29.98
C ASN A 505 8.93 -9.38 -28.53
N LEU A 506 10.24 -9.44 -28.30
CA LEU A 506 10.86 -9.15 -27.00
C LEU A 506 11.47 -7.75 -26.92
N VAL A 507 11.25 -6.92 -27.96
CA VAL A 507 11.84 -5.59 -28.07
C VAL A 507 10.80 -4.53 -27.70
N ASP A 508 9.67 -4.53 -28.40
CA ASP A 508 8.60 -3.55 -28.23
C ASP A 508 7.18 -4.15 -28.26
N PRO A 509 6.92 -5.31 -27.61
CA PRO A 509 5.57 -5.86 -27.54
C PRO A 509 4.62 -4.85 -26.89
N PRO A 510 3.37 -4.73 -27.37
CA PRO A 510 2.41 -3.81 -26.79
C PRO A 510 2.04 -4.24 -25.36
N LEU A 511 1.97 -3.24 -24.46
CA LEU A 511 1.46 -3.39 -23.11
C LEU A 511 -0.06 -3.15 -23.12
N ARG A 512 -0.85 -4.12 -22.65
CA ARG A 512 -2.31 -4.16 -22.75
C ARG A 512 -2.90 -4.78 -21.49
N ASN A 513 -4.17 -4.55 -21.20
CA ASN A 513 -4.90 -5.28 -20.14
C ASN A 513 -5.92 -6.29 -20.71
N THR A 514 -6.27 -6.16 -22.00
CA THR A 514 -7.14 -7.10 -22.71
C THR A 514 -6.53 -7.50 -24.06
N VAL A 515 -6.35 -8.80 -24.29
CA VAL A 515 -5.88 -9.40 -25.54
C VAL A 515 -7.01 -10.16 -26.22
N SER A 516 -7.17 -9.98 -27.53
CA SER A 516 -8.14 -10.74 -28.31
C SER A 516 -7.49 -12.03 -28.80
N LEU A 517 -7.97 -13.17 -28.32
CA LEU A 517 -7.57 -14.46 -28.83
C LEU A 517 -8.13 -14.65 -30.25
N PRO A 518 -7.29 -14.86 -31.28
CA PRO A 518 -7.80 -15.03 -32.64
C PRO A 518 -8.67 -16.29 -32.77
N VAL A 519 -9.67 -16.25 -33.66
CA VAL A 519 -10.45 -17.46 -34.02
C VAL A 519 -9.49 -18.55 -34.48
N LYS A 520 -9.62 -19.75 -33.88
CA LYS A 520 -8.70 -20.87 -34.11
C LYS A 520 -7.23 -20.47 -33.94
N GLY A 521 -6.92 -19.67 -32.93
CA GLY A 521 -5.57 -19.15 -32.72
C GLY A 521 -5.12 -19.14 -31.28
N TRP A 522 -3.99 -18.48 -31.06
CA TRP A 522 -3.31 -18.37 -29.78
C TRP A 522 -2.68 -16.99 -29.62
N ALA A 523 -2.44 -16.61 -28.36
CA ALA A 523 -1.69 -15.42 -27.99
C ALA A 523 -0.74 -15.76 -26.83
N VAL A 524 0.45 -15.17 -26.80
CA VAL A 524 1.39 -15.32 -25.69
C VAL A 524 1.56 -13.99 -24.98
N ILE A 525 1.30 -13.99 -23.67
CA ILE A 525 1.46 -12.82 -22.83
C ILE A 525 2.52 -13.04 -21.74
N ARG A 526 3.17 -11.94 -21.33
CA ARG A 526 4.07 -11.92 -20.16
C ARG A 526 3.79 -10.75 -19.24
N PHE A 527 3.90 -10.99 -17.94
CA PHE A 527 3.85 -9.96 -16.91
C PHE A 527 4.65 -10.40 -15.69
N VAL A 528 4.89 -9.46 -14.77
CA VAL A 528 5.43 -9.76 -13.44
C VAL A 528 4.28 -9.72 -12.45
N ALA A 529 4.14 -10.73 -11.61
CA ALA A 529 3.16 -10.80 -10.54
C ALA A 529 3.56 -9.90 -9.36
N ASP A 530 3.67 -8.59 -9.62
CA ASP A 530 4.15 -7.55 -8.71
C ASP A 530 3.01 -6.76 -8.02
N ASN A 531 1.77 -7.21 -8.16
CA ASN A 531 0.62 -6.58 -7.54
C ASN A 531 -0.04 -7.55 -6.54
N PRO A 532 0.37 -7.51 -5.26
CA PRO A 532 -0.21 -8.36 -4.25
C PRO A 532 -1.54 -7.76 -3.81
N VAL A 533 -2.44 -8.63 -3.39
CA VAL A 533 -3.52 -8.20 -2.50
C VAL A 533 -2.86 -7.69 -1.22
N LYS A 534 -3.09 -6.43 -0.85
CA LYS A 534 -2.69 -5.94 0.48
C LYS A 534 -3.40 -6.81 1.53
N LEU A 535 -2.63 -7.33 2.48
CA LEU A 535 -3.18 -7.94 3.68
C LEU A 535 -3.91 -6.83 4.52
N ASN A 536 -5.12 -6.42 4.14
CA ASN A 536 -6.10 -5.75 5.00
C ASN A 536 -7.00 -6.80 5.67
N GLU A 537 -6.74 -7.13 6.94
CA GLU A 537 -7.63 -7.99 7.71
C GLU A 537 -8.99 -7.31 7.75
N CYS A 538 -10.09 -7.91 7.24
CA CYS A 538 -11.45 -7.43 7.52
C CYS A 538 -12.51 -8.52 7.19
N LYS A 539 -13.38 -8.82 8.18
CA LYS A 539 -14.31 -9.96 8.21
C LYS A 539 -15.72 -9.45 8.15
N LEU A 540 -16.31 -9.54 6.96
CA LEU A 540 -17.74 -9.45 6.72
C LEU A 540 -18.46 -10.60 7.44
N THR A 541 -19.11 -10.25 8.54
CA THR A 541 -20.29 -10.92 9.09
C THR A 541 -21.50 -10.70 8.18
N HIS A 542 -22.25 -11.75 7.85
CA HIS A 542 -23.71 -11.70 7.67
C HIS A 542 -24.27 -13.13 7.88
N LEU A 543 -24.92 -13.39 9.02
CA LEU A 543 -26.37 -13.26 9.24
C LEU A 543 -27.21 -14.12 8.29
N THR A 544 -27.62 -15.29 8.78
CA THR A 544 -28.87 -15.95 8.40
C THR A 544 -29.78 -16.04 9.63
N HIS A 545 -30.90 -15.33 9.58
CA HIS A 545 -32.02 -15.48 10.50
C HIS A 545 -32.77 -16.80 10.22
N SER A 546 -33.03 -17.60 11.25
CA SER A 546 -34.21 -18.48 11.29
C SER A 546 -34.58 -18.89 12.72
N LYS A 547 -35.62 -18.20 13.20
CA LYS A 547 -36.77 -18.66 14.02
C LYS A 547 -36.59 -19.51 15.29
N SER A 548 -37.41 -19.08 16.27
CA SER A 548 -38.00 -19.81 17.42
C SER A 548 -37.11 -19.85 18.67
N LYS A 549 -37.58 -19.65 19.91
CA LYS A 549 -38.93 -19.64 20.52
C LYS A 549 -38.76 -19.30 22.03
N TRP A 550 -39.76 -18.66 22.67
CA TRP A 550 -40.04 -18.61 24.14
C TRP A 550 -39.05 -17.79 25.03
N VAL A 551 -39.36 -17.09 26.14
CA VAL A 551 -40.52 -16.77 27.00
C VAL A 551 -40.16 -15.55 27.89
N LYS A 552 -41.03 -14.54 27.91
CA LYS A 552 -41.65 -13.80 29.05
C LYS A 552 -40.95 -13.64 30.44
N PHE A 553 -41.15 -12.41 30.99
CA PHE A 553 -41.10 -11.93 32.41
C PHE A 553 -39.69 -11.71 33.02
N ALA A 554 -39.39 -10.69 33.85
CA ALA A 554 -40.18 -9.68 34.55
C ALA A 554 -39.35 -8.40 34.86
N THR A 555 -40.09 -7.32 35.10
CA THR A 555 -39.75 -6.00 35.67
C THR A 555 -39.04 -6.02 37.03
N PHE A 556 -38.21 -5.00 37.33
CA PHE A 556 -38.27 -4.24 38.60
C PHE A 556 -37.68 -2.83 38.44
N THR A 557 -38.31 -1.89 39.14
CA THR A 557 -38.27 -0.42 39.06
C THR A 557 -37.46 0.24 40.18
N ASN A 558 -37.33 1.59 40.10
CA ASN A 558 -37.05 2.62 41.13
C ASN A 558 -35.58 3.00 41.44
N LYS A 559 -35.26 4.22 41.91
CA LYS A 559 -35.74 5.62 41.76
C LYS A 559 -34.81 6.47 42.66
N ASN A 560 -34.48 7.69 42.20
CA ASN A 560 -34.33 8.96 42.96
C ASN A 560 -33.19 9.26 43.97
N ALA A 561 -32.54 10.42 43.70
CA ALA A 561 -32.38 11.63 44.55
C ALA A 561 -31.33 11.67 45.68
N VAL A 562 -30.73 12.77 46.18
CA VAL A 562 -30.59 14.25 45.96
C VAL A 562 -29.69 14.76 47.13
N HIS A 563 -28.75 15.71 46.93
CA HIS A 563 -28.34 16.86 47.82
C HIS A 563 -26.92 17.39 47.44
N PHE A 564 -26.71 18.66 47.03
CA PHE A 564 -26.56 19.95 47.80
C PHE A 564 -25.18 20.07 48.52
N ILE A 565 -24.47 21.21 48.69
CA ILE A 565 -24.38 22.58 48.14
C ILE A 565 -23.36 23.35 49.04
N LEU A 566 -22.74 24.44 48.54
CA LEU A 566 -22.07 25.58 49.23
C LEU A 566 -20.72 25.39 49.97
N HIS A 567 -19.68 26.13 49.56
CA HIS A 567 -19.34 27.43 50.19
C HIS A 567 -18.32 28.25 49.37
N PHE A 568 -18.44 29.57 49.54
CA PHE A 568 -17.91 30.69 48.76
C PHE A 568 -16.89 31.50 49.62
N LEU A 569 -15.97 32.22 48.96
CA LEU A 569 -15.28 33.50 49.34
C LEU A 569 -13.97 33.54 50.16
N ARG A 570 -12.94 34.19 49.55
CA ARG A 570 -12.39 35.55 49.85
C ARG A 570 -11.12 35.79 49.00
N ASP A 571 -11.06 36.79 48.11
CA ASP A 571 -10.64 38.22 48.33
C ASP A 571 -9.14 38.36 48.67
N LEU A 572 -8.32 39.33 48.21
CA LEU A 572 -8.32 40.41 47.20
C LEU A 572 -6.90 41.07 47.26
N ASP A 573 -6.65 42.02 46.36
CA ASP A 573 -5.65 43.11 46.35
C ASP A 573 -4.22 42.86 45.82
N TYR A 574 -3.50 43.74 45.10
CA TYR A 574 -3.67 44.94 44.23
C TYR A 574 -2.31 45.67 44.30
N ALA A 575 -1.68 46.06 43.17
CA ALA A 575 -0.93 47.33 43.01
C ALA A 575 -0.32 47.51 41.60
N LEU A 576 -0.51 48.70 41.05
CA LEU A 576 -0.05 49.34 39.80
C LEU A 576 1.00 50.44 40.16
N PRO A 577 1.49 51.42 39.34
CA PRO A 577 1.52 51.67 37.87
C PRO A 577 2.82 52.40 37.32
N LEU A 578 2.75 52.92 36.06
CA LEU A 578 3.47 54.05 35.40
C LEU A 578 4.88 53.80 34.80
N GLY A 579 5.32 54.37 33.65
CA GLY A 579 4.79 55.37 32.73
C GLY A 579 5.81 55.66 31.59
N ARG A 580 5.33 56.21 30.46
CA ARG A 580 6.00 56.43 29.15
C ARG A 580 6.86 57.72 29.06
N SER A 581 7.81 57.82 28.11
CA SER A 581 7.89 58.87 27.05
C SER A 581 9.23 58.94 26.26
N HIS A 582 9.14 58.80 24.91
CA HIS A 582 9.79 59.50 23.76
C HIS A 582 11.26 60.03 23.77
N ARG A 583 12.01 60.21 22.66
CA ARG A 583 12.00 59.82 21.21
C ARG A 583 13.31 60.40 20.57
N VAL A 584 13.70 59.87 19.40
CA VAL A 584 14.57 60.43 18.32
C VAL A 584 16.07 60.10 18.39
N GLY A 585 16.61 59.61 17.26
CA GLY A 585 18.04 59.37 17.04
C GLY A 585 18.53 59.96 15.71
N SER A 586 19.79 59.71 15.37
CA SER A 586 20.31 59.49 14.00
C SER A 586 21.81 59.16 14.07
N GLY A 587 22.28 58.30 13.18
CA GLY A 587 23.69 57.89 13.07
C GLY A 587 23.82 56.53 12.38
N HIS A 588 23.74 56.51 11.05
CA HIS A 588 23.86 55.32 10.21
C HIS A 588 25.32 54.88 10.04
N GLY A 589 25.55 53.59 10.31
CA GLY A 589 26.63 52.76 9.77
C GLY A 589 26.04 51.37 9.47
N VAL A 590 26.10 50.95 8.21
CA VAL A 590 25.62 49.69 7.60
C VAL A 590 26.24 48.48 8.33
N CYS A 591 25.56 47.38 8.72
CA CYS A 591 24.89 46.39 7.88
C CYS A 591 24.02 45.40 8.72
N ARG A 592 22.84 45.05 8.17
CA ARG A 592 22.01 43.84 8.40
C ARG A 592 21.55 43.50 9.83
N ARG A 593 20.32 43.91 10.17
CA ARG A 593 19.47 43.22 11.16
C ARG A 593 18.51 42.27 10.47
N GLY A 594 18.65 40.98 10.78
CA GLY A 594 17.55 40.03 10.69
C GLY A 594 16.46 40.41 11.69
N TRP A 595 15.22 40.36 11.24
CA TRP A 595 14.05 40.39 12.10
C TRP A 595 13.44 38.99 12.11
N THR A 596 13.63 38.34 13.25
CA THR A 596 12.95 37.15 13.74
C THR A 596 11.47 37.46 13.92
N TRP A 597 10.61 36.77 13.16
CA TRP A 597 9.24 36.50 13.56
C TRP A 597 9.22 35.26 14.45
N GLY A 598 8.42 35.31 15.51
CA GLY A 598 8.38 34.38 16.63
C GLY A 598 8.34 32.91 16.19
N ARG A 599 9.29 32.13 16.72
CA ARG A 599 9.24 30.67 16.73
C ARG A 599 8.00 30.25 17.54
N PRO A 600 7.21 29.25 17.10
CA PRO A 600 6.38 28.50 18.02
C PRO A 600 7.30 27.88 19.07
N GLU A 601 6.90 27.89 20.33
CA GLU A 601 7.62 27.27 21.44
C GLU A 601 8.06 25.85 21.04
N ILE A 602 9.37 25.67 20.92
CA ILE A 602 9.98 24.37 20.64
C ILE A 602 10.03 23.63 22.00
N GLY A 603 8.88 23.11 22.43
CA GLY A 603 8.85 21.90 23.25
C GLY A 603 9.27 20.73 22.37
N ALA A 604 9.92 19.72 22.94
CA ALA A 604 10.40 18.54 22.22
C ALA A 604 9.34 18.05 21.22
N THR A 605 9.69 18.03 19.94
CA THR A 605 8.76 17.69 18.85
C THR A 605 8.48 16.19 18.88
N THR A 606 7.52 15.77 19.71
CA THR A 606 6.95 14.43 19.73
C THR A 606 6.12 14.21 18.47
N THR A 607 6.17 12.99 17.93
CA THR A 607 5.16 12.52 16.99
C THR A 607 3.81 12.59 17.69
N ARG A 608 2.83 13.33 17.16
CA ARG A 608 1.45 13.23 17.65
C ARG A 608 0.82 11.95 17.09
N PHE A 609 1.22 10.81 17.66
CA PHE A 609 0.46 9.57 17.58
C PHE A 609 -0.77 9.75 18.45
N THR A 610 -1.95 9.43 17.92
CA THR A 610 -3.04 9.08 18.82
C THR A 610 -2.60 7.78 19.48
N SER A 611 -2.65 7.68 20.82
CA SER A 611 -2.22 6.46 21.53
C SER A 611 -2.97 5.21 21.01
N TRP A 612 -4.16 5.40 20.42
CA TRP A 612 -4.93 4.36 19.73
C TRP A 612 -4.19 3.74 18.54
N ALA A 613 -3.34 4.48 17.83
CA ALA A 613 -2.61 4.01 16.64
C ALA A 613 -1.18 3.54 16.94
N ASP A 614 -0.83 3.32 18.21
CA ASP A 614 0.51 2.89 18.63
C ASP A 614 0.75 1.38 18.39
N GLY A 615 -0.28 0.54 18.57
CA GLY A 615 -0.23 -0.89 18.23
C GLY A 615 0.15 -1.93 19.31
N PRO A 616 0.81 -1.65 20.46
CA PRO A 616 1.21 -2.70 21.40
C PRO A 616 0.01 -3.47 21.99
N GLU A 617 0.05 -4.80 21.84
CA GLU A 617 -1.01 -5.72 22.23
C GLU A 617 -1.35 -5.60 23.71
N PHE A 618 -2.63 -5.42 24.02
CA PHE A 618 -3.18 -5.20 25.38
C PHE A 618 -2.62 -3.98 26.12
N ILE A 619 -1.82 -3.12 25.47
CA ILE A 619 -1.43 -1.82 26.01
C ILE A 619 -2.37 -0.76 25.44
N THR A 620 -2.33 -0.53 24.13
CA THR A 620 -3.15 0.51 23.48
C THR A 620 -4.38 -0.07 22.78
N GLN A 621 -4.29 -1.30 22.31
CA GLN A 621 -5.39 -2.00 21.64
C GLN A 621 -5.40 -3.49 21.97
N CYS A 622 -6.54 -4.13 21.83
CA CYS A 622 -6.57 -5.59 21.73
C CYS A 622 -6.00 -6.05 20.38
N PRO A 623 -5.51 -7.30 20.28
CA PRO A 623 -4.95 -7.80 19.03
C PRO A 623 -5.97 -7.73 17.89
N ILE A 624 -5.49 -7.34 16.71
CA ILE A 624 -6.26 -7.43 15.49
C ILE A 624 -6.48 -8.92 15.21
N ARG A 625 -7.74 -9.37 15.28
CA ARG A 625 -8.07 -10.80 15.15
C ARG A 625 -7.94 -11.25 13.70
N PRO A 626 -7.64 -12.53 13.45
CA PRO A 626 -7.60 -13.11 12.10
C PRO A 626 -8.78 -12.68 11.22
N GLY A 627 -8.47 -11.80 10.28
CA GLY A 627 -9.43 -11.22 9.35
C GLY A 627 -10.25 -10.06 9.90
N GLY A 628 -9.95 -9.35 10.98
CA GLY A 628 -10.57 -8.07 11.36
C GLY A 628 -9.66 -6.87 11.04
N SER A 629 -10.15 -5.68 10.70
CA SER A 629 -9.26 -4.54 10.34
C SER A 629 -9.02 -3.61 11.49
N TYR A 630 -7.85 -2.98 11.49
CA TYR A 630 -7.68 -1.71 12.18
C TYR A 630 -6.89 -0.73 11.32
N THR A 631 -7.39 0.50 11.19
CA THR A 631 -6.70 1.56 10.46
C THR A 631 -5.82 2.36 11.40
N TYR A 632 -4.52 2.10 11.39
CA TYR A 632 -3.54 2.95 12.07
C TYR A 632 -3.50 4.35 11.40
N ARG A 633 -3.80 5.39 12.17
CA ARG A 633 -3.80 6.79 11.73
C ARG A 633 -2.87 7.60 12.62
N PHE A 634 -1.84 8.16 12.04
CA PHE A 634 -0.89 9.01 12.76
C PHE A 634 -0.29 10.05 11.83
N THR A 635 0.20 11.13 12.42
CA THR A 635 0.89 12.20 11.71
C THR A 635 2.34 12.22 12.16
N ILE A 636 3.26 12.22 11.21
CA ILE A 636 4.68 12.37 11.50
C ILE A 636 4.94 13.85 11.84
N SER A 637 5.46 14.12 13.03
CA SER A 637 5.86 15.46 13.46
C SER A 637 7.26 15.44 14.07
N GLY A 638 8.14 16.32 13.59
CA GLY A 638 9.49 16.51 14.13
C GLY A 638 10.55 15.50 13.68
N GLN A 639 10.16 14.33 13.17
CA GLN A 639 11.08 13.27 12.75
C GLN A 639 11.47 13.41 11.28
N GLU A 640 12.77 13.27 10.99
CA GLU A 640 13.34 13.23 9.63
C GLU A 640 14.53 12.25 9.63
N GLY A 641 14.49 11.23 8.75
CA GLY A 641 15.47 10.15 8.69
C GLY A 641 14.80 8.78 8.61
N THR A 642 15.36 7.79 9.29
CA THR A 642 14.86 6.39 9.24
C THR A 642 14.18 6.00 10.54
N LEU A 643 12.93 5.54 10.44
CA LEU A 643 12.23 4.73 11.43
C LEU A 643 11.90 3.36 10.81
N TRP A 644 11.08 2.57 11.49
CA TRP A 644 10.61 1.28 11.04
C TRP A 644 9.26 0.96 11.68
N TRP A 645 8.49 0.08 11.05
CA TRP A 645 7.25 -0.48 11.60
C TRP A 645 7.45 -1.97 11.86
N HIS A 646 6.76 -2.50 12.86
CA HIS A 646 6.78 -3.93 13.16
C HIS A 646 5.51 -4.38 13.87
N ALA A 647 5.22 -5.68 13.81
CA ALA A 647 4.18 -6.26 14.66
C ALA A 647 4.58 -6.11 16.14
N HIS A 648 3.60 -5.85 17.01
CA HIS A 648 3.80 -5.69 18.45
C HIS A 648 2.91 -6.67 19.22
N SER A 649 2.89 -7.92 18.74
CA SER A 649 2.10 -9.02 19.29
C SER A 649 2.91 -10.31 19.17
N SER A 650 3.24 -10.91 20.32
CA SER A 650 4.14 -12.07 20.39
C SER A 650 5.44 -11.84 19.58
N TRP A 651 6.02 -12.88 19.00
CA TRP A 651 7.22 -12.82 18.16
C TRP A 651 6.90 -12.63 16.66
N LEU A 652 5.73 -12.09 16.31
CA LEU A 652 5.34 -11.89 14.91
C LEU A 652 6.30 -10.95 14.15
N ARG A 653 6.96 -10.03 14.86
CA ARG A 653 7.96 -9.15 14.24
C ARG A 653 9.21 -9.85 13.74
N ALA A 654 9.37 -11.16 13.96
CA ALA A 654 10.43 -11.93 13.31
C ALA A 654 10.31 -11.90 11.78
N THR A 655 9.10 -11.74 11.26
CA THR A 655 8.83 -11.68 9.81
C THR A 655 7.91 -10.53 9.41
N VAL A 656 7.25 -9.86 10.36
CA VAL A 656 6.33 -8.74 10.11
C VAL A 656 6.96 -7.43 10.56
N TYR A 657 7.79 -6.85 9.70
CA TYR A 657 8.43 -5.55 9.90
C TYR A 657 8.80 -4.90 8.56
N GLY A 658 9.13 -3.60 8.58
CA GLY A 658 9.65 -2.89 7.42
C GLY A 658 10.12 -1.47 7.71
N PRO A 659 10.87 -0.84 6.80
CA PRO A 659 11.40 0.51 6.99
C PRO A 659 10.31 1.58 6.89
N ILE A 660 10.48 2.68 7.62
CA ILE A 660 9.78 3.95 7.42
C ILE A 660 10.84 4.99 7.07
N ILE A 661 10.81 5.50 5.83
CA ILE A 661 11.77 6.52 5.40
C ILE A 661 11.08 7.88 5.37
N ILE A 662 11.57 8.79 6.20
CA ILE A 662 11.04 10.14 6.36
C ILE A 662 12.03 11.11 5.72
N HIS A 663 11.76 11.46 4.46
CA HIS A 663 12.57 12.44 3.75
C HIS A 663 12.37 13.85 4.33
N PRO A 664 13.36 14.76 4.15
CA PRO A 664 13.17 16.17 4.49
C PRO A 664 11.89 16.70 3.86
N LYS A 665 11.17 17.54 4.60
CA LYS A 665 9.96 18.20 4.09
C LYS A 665 10.27 18.93 2.77
N GLU A 666 9.31 18.98 1.85
CA GLU A 666 9.45 19.69 0.58
C GLU A 666 9.96 21.13 0.80
N GLY A 667 11.02 21.52 0.09
CA GLY A 667 11.73 22.79 0.27
C GLY A 667 12.88 22.76 1.29
N TYR A 668 13.03 21.69 2.06
CA TYR A 668 14.16 21.46 2.97
C TYR A 668 15.11 20.43 2.38
N SER A 669 16.40 20.54 2.69
CA SER A 669 17.43 19.59 2.29
C SER A 669 18.00 18.88 3.50
N TYR A 670 18.60 17.72 3.26
CA TYR A 670 19.46 17.09 4.27
C TYR A 670 20.48 18.11 4.82
N PRO A 671 20.85 18.03 6.12
CA PRO A 671 21.90 18.88 6.71
C PRO A 671 23.32 18.48 6.25
N PHE A 672 23.41 17.53 5.32
CA PHE A 672 24.61 17.04 4.68
C PHE A 672 24.38 17.00 3.16
N PRO A 673 25.44 16.94 2.33
CA PRO A 673 25.31 16.85 0.89
C PRO A 673 24.36 15.74 0.46
N LYS A 674 23.42 16.05 -0.45
CA LYS A 674 22.40 15.10 -0.91
C LYS A 674 23.09 13.82 -1.42
N PRO A 675 22.76 12.64 -0.85
CA PRO A 675 23.37 11.39 -1.28
C PRO A 675 22.95 11.07 -2.71
N LYS A 676 23.82 10.40 -3.45
CA LYS A 676 23.55 9.98 -4.83
C LYS A 676 22.49 8.88 -4.88
N ARG A 677 22.50 7.99 -3.88
CA ARG A 677 21.54 6.90 -3.69
C ARG A 677 21.29 6.70 -2.21
N GLU A 678 20.15 6.10 -1.92
CA GLU A 678 19.79 5.64 -0.58
C GLU A 678 19.48 4.14 -0.64
N ALA A 679 19.94 3.38 0.34
CA ALA A 679 19.67 1.95 0.44
C ALA A 679 19.37 1.55 1.89
N VAL A 680 18.40 0.66 2.07
CA VAL A 680 18.05 0.11 3.37
C VAL A 680 18.90 -1.13 3.66
N VAL A 681 19.40 -1.21 4.90
CA VAL A 681 20.08 -2.38 5.46
C VAL A 681 19.34 -2.78 6.73
N ALA A 682 18.28 -3.59 6.58
CA ALA A 682 17.49 -4.10 7.69
C ALA A 682 18.11 -5.41 8.19
N LEU A 683 18.61 -5.40 9.42
CA LEU A 683 19.16 -6.57 10.10
C LEU A 683 18.04 -7.36 10.75
N GLY A 684 18.00 -8.67 10.55
CA GLY A 684 16.97 -9.53 11.13
C GLY A 684 17.54 -10.86 11.60
N GLU A 685 16.64 -11.71 12.09
CA GLU A 685 16.91 -13.09 12.51
C GLU A 685 15.98 -14.03 11.74
N TRP A 686 16.46 -15.24 11.45
CA TRP A 686 15.71 -16.30 10.78
C TRP A 686 15.71 -17.56 11.64
N TRP A 687 14.56 -18.21 11.70
CA TRP A 687 14.40 -19.55 12.25
C TRP A 687 13.79 -20.46 11.19
N ASP A 688 14.32 -21.66 11.05
CA ASP A 688 13.74 -22.72 10.23
C ASP A 688 12.41 -23.22 10.82
N ILE A 689 12.24 -23.05 12.14
CA ILE A 689 11.01 -23.31 12.88
C ILE A 689 10.22 -22.01 13.02
N ASN A 690 8.88 -22.09 13.00
CA ASN A 690 8.04 -20.92 13.23
C ASN A 690 8.39 -20.21 14.56
N PRO A 691 8.80 -18.92 14.54
CA PRO A 691 9.19 -18.18 15.75
C PRO A 691 8.11 -18.13 16.84
N ILE A 692 6.83 -18.24 16.45
CA ILE A 692 5.72 -18.32 17.40
C ILE A 692 5.74 -19.63 18.21
N ASP A 693 6.16 -20.73 17.60
CA ASP A 693 6.30 -22.01 18.31
C ASP A 693 7.53 -21.99 19.23
N VAL A 694 8.60 -21.30 18.82
CA VAL A 694 9.81 -21.08 19.65
C VAL A 694 9.45 -20.35 20.95
N VAL A 695 8.76 -19.20 20.85
CA VAL A 695 8.36 -18.45 22.04
C VAL A 695 7.28 -19.16 22.86
N ARG A 696 6.37 -19.90 22.21
CA ARG A 696 5.36 -20.70 22.91
C ARG A 696 6.00 -21.78 23.77
N GLU A 697 7.01 -22.47 23.25
CA GLU A 697 7.75 -23.49 24.00
C GLU A 697 8.52 -22.88 25.16
N ALA A 698 9.27 -21.80 24.93
CA ALA A 698 9.97 -21.07 25.99
C ALA A 698 9.00 -20.56 27.08
N THR A 699 7.84 -20.06 26.68
CA THR A 699 6.78 -19.63 27.60
C THR A 699 6.19 -20.82 28.35
N ARG A 700 6.06 -22.00 27.74
CA ARG A 700 5.54 -23.20 28.41
C ARG A 700 6.53 -23.70 29.47
N THR A 701 7.79 -23.83 29.12
CA THR A 701 8.84 -24.40 29.98
C THR A 701 9.43 -23.37 30.95
N GLY A 702 9.27 -22.07 30.67
CA GLY A 702 9.95 -21.00 31.40
C GLY A 702 11.47 -20.98 31.16
N GLY A 703 11.95 -21.66 30.11
CA GLY A 703 13.35 -21.66 29.70
C GLY A 703 13.69 -20.51 28.74
N THR A 704 14.93 -20.52 28.23
CA THR A 704 15.33 -19.64 27.13
C THR A 704 14.74 -20.15 25.81
N PRO A 705 14.33 -19.27 24.89
CA PRO A 705 13.98 -19.66 23.53
C PRO A 705 15.20 -20.19 22.78
N ASN A 706 14.96 -21.01 21.75
CA ASN A 706 16.01 -21.41 20.82
C ASN A 706 16.56 -20.17 20.09
N VAL A 707 17.88 -20.12 19.92
CA VAL A 707 18.54 -19.09 19.12
C VAL A 707 18.13 -19.19 17.65
N SER A 708 18.28 -18.11 16.88
CA SER A 708 18.06 -18.13 15.44
C SER A 708 19.05 -19.04 14.72
N ASP A 709 18.62 -19.54 13.57
CA ASP A 709 19.45 -20.36 12.67
C ASP A 709 20.39 -19.47 11.83
N ALA A 710 20.01 -18.22 11.58
CA ALA A 710 20.86 -17.23 10.95
C ALA A 710 20.42 -15.78 11.23
N TYR A 711 21.39 -14.85 11.25
CA TYR A 711 21.10 -13.46 10.99
C TYR A 711 20.86 -13.20 9.50
N THR A 712 20.07 -12.16 9.19
CA THR A 712 19.75 -11.77 7.82
C THR A 712 20.02 -10.29 7.57
N ILE A 713 20.31 -9.95 6.32
CA ILE A 713 20.28 -8.57 5.82
C ILE A 713 19.17 -8.49 4.76
N ASN A 714 18.21 -7.59 4.95
CA ASN A 714 17.00 -7.43 4.13
C ASN A 714 16.23 -8.75 3.92
N GLY A 715 16.14 -9.58 4.97
CA GLY A 715 15.38 -10.84 4.97
C GLY A 715 16.01 -11.97 4.14
N GLN A 716 17.24 -11.80 3.65
CA GLN A 716 17.99 -12.85 2.97
C GLN A 716 19.10 -13.37 3.89
N PRO A 717 19.22 -14.70 4.09
CA PRO A 717 20.45 -15.28 4.62
C PRO A 717 21.56 -15.27 3.55
N ASP A 718 21.17 -15.25 2.27
CA ASP A 718 22.05 -15.11 1.10
C ASP A 718 22.37 -13.64 0.78
N THR A 719 23.39 -13.43 -0.04
CA THR A 719 24.01 -12.13 -0.19
C THR A 719 23.19 -11.12 -1.03
N VAL A 720 22.69 -10.07 -0.37
CA VAL A 720 22.06 -8.90 -1.02
C VAL A 720 23.13 -8.06 -1.72
N ILE A 721 22.89 -7.59 -2.95
CA ILE A 721 23.83 -6.71 -3.66
C ILE A 721 23.33 -5.26 -3.64
N ILE A 722 24.15 -4.35 -3.11
CA ILE A 722 23.96 -2.90 -3.11
C ILE A 722 24.95 -2.28 -4.13
N PRO A 723 24.51 -1.89 -5.33
CA PRO A 723 25.40 -1.37 -6.36
C PRO A 723 25.80 0.08 -6.11
N VAL A 724 27.10 0.37 -6.23
CA VAL A 724 27.68 1.72 -6.10
C VAL A 724 28.54 2.11 -7.31
N GLU A 725 28.66 3.40 -7.56
CA GLU A 725 29.56 4.00 -8.55
C GLU A 725 30.77 4.64 -7.88
N SER A 726 31.94 4.48 -8.50
CA SER A 726 33.20 5.01 -7.98
C SER A 726 33.10 6.53 -7.78
N GLY A 727 33.50 7.00 -6.61
CA GLY A 727 33.50 8.40 -6.20
C GLY A 727 32.16 8.92 -5.64
N GLU A 728 31.06 8.17 -5.76
CA GLU A 728 29.76 8.64 -5.28
C GLU A 728 29.64 8.50 -3.75
N THR A 729 28.80 9.34 -3.13
CA THR A 729 28.43 9.20 -1.71
C THR A 729 26.99 8.69 -1.61
N ASN A 730 26.78 7.61 -0.87
CA ASN A 730 25.50 6.94 -0.70
C ASN A 730 25.07 6.96 0.76
N LEU A 731 23.77 6.99 1.01
CA LEU A 731 23.19 6.89 2.35
C LEU A 731 22.69 5.47 2.60
N LEU A 732 23.27 4.79 3.58
CA LEU A 732 22.76 3.53 4.10
C LEU A 732 21.89 3.80 5.31
N ARG A 733 20.67 3.26 5.28
CA ARG A 733 19.66 3.36 6.33
C ARG A 733 19.62 2.03 7.07
N VAL A 734 20.40 1.93 8.15
CA VAL A 734 20.60 0.69 8.90
C VAL A 734 19.53 0.58 9.98
N ILE A 735 18.83 -0.55 10.03
CA ILE A 735 17.76 -0.81 11.00
C ILE A 735 18.10 -2.13 11.69
N ASN A 736 18.10 -2.18 13.02
CA ASN A 736 18.13 -3.47 13.72
C ASN A 736 16.71 -3.91 14.08
N SER A 737 16.16 -4.79 13.23
CA SER A 737 14.86 -5.44 13.40
C SER A 737 14.97 -6.86 14.00
N ALA A 738 16.16 -7.30 14.41
CA ALA A 738 16.35 -8.58 15.12
C ALA A 738 15.53 -8.62 16.42
N LEU A 739 15.15 -9.82 16.86
CA LEU A 739 14.36 -10.00 18.07
C LEU A 739 15.19 -9.92 19.32
N ASN A 740 16.34 -10.61 19.34
CA ASN A 740 17.01 -10.91 20.60
C ASN A 740 18.49 -10.52 20.66
N GLN A 741 19.05 -9.86 19.65
CA GLN A 741 20.47 -9.51 19.66
C GLN A 741 20.80 -8.10 19.12
N GLN A 742 21.74 -7.45 19.80
CA GLN A 742 22.39 -6.24 19.34
C GLN A 742 23.45 -6.63 18.31
N LEU A 743 23.68 -5.81 17.28
CA LEU A 743 24.51 -6.20 16.15
C LEU A 743 25.60 -5.16 15.87
N PHE A 744 26.84 -5.64 15.75
CA PHE A 744 27.91 -4.89 15.11
C PHE A 744 27.74 -4.96 13.59
N VAL A 745 27.92 -3.83 12.91
CA VAL A 745 27.89 -3.77 11.43
C VAL A 745 29.14 -3.08 10.93
N THR A 746 29.82 -3.70 9.96
CA THR A 746 31.02 -3.14 9.32
C THR A 746 30.93 -3.29 7.81
N ILE A 747 31.66 -2.43 7.08
CA ILE A 747 31.79 -2.51 5.62
C ILE A 747 33.27 -2.57 5.29
N ALA A 748 33.69 -3.58 4.54
CA ALA A 748 35.10 -3.78 4.23
C ALA A 748 35.71 -2.54 3.59
N ASN A 749 36.80 -2.03 4.16
CA ASN A 749 37.57 -0.87 3.71
C ASN A 749 36.85 0.47 3.62
N HIS A 750 35.56 0.55 3.95
CA HIS A 750 34.80 1.81 3.88
C HIS A 750 34.67 2.45 5.27
N LYS A 751 34.79 3.78 5.31
CA LYS A 751 34.44 4.57 6.49
C LYS A 751 32.95 4.88 6.51
N LEU A 752 32.38 4.89 7.70
CA LEU A 752 30.95 5.09 7.95
C LEU A 752 30.76 6.45 8.62
N THR A 753 30.17 7.42 7.92
CA THR A 753 29.87 8.73 8.51
C THR A 753 28.43 8.75 8.97
N VAL A 754 28.22 8.62 10.27
CA VAL A 754 26.89 8.63 10.89
C VAL A 754 26.32 10.04 10.82
N VAL A 755 25.08 10.19 10.36
CA VAL A 755 24.42 11.49 10.16
C VAL A 755 23.02 11.57 10.75
N GLY A 756 22.42 10.44 11.12
CA GLY A 756 21.14 10.39 11.81
C GLY A 756 20.97 9.11 12.59
N ALA A 757 20.05 9.14 13.54
CA ALA A 757 19.72 8.01 14.40
C ALA A 757 18.27 8.18 14.88
N ASP A 758 17.45 7.14 14.79
CA ASP A 758 16.04 7.15 15.21
C ASP A 758 15.22 8.32 14.61
N ALA A 759 15.44 8.60 13.33
CA ALA A 759 14.88 9.75 12.60
C ALA A 759 15.11 11.14 13.26
N SER A 760 16.24 11.28 13.94
CA SER A 760 16.81 12.57 14.33
C SER A 760 18.20 12.73 13.73
N TYR A 761 18.50 13.91 13.18
CA TYR A 761 19.85 14.23 12.73
C TYR A 761 20.82 14.36 13.90
N VAL A 762 22.06 13.92 13.69
CA VAL A 762 23.13 14.00 14.69
C VAL A 762 24.33 14.74 14.14
N LYS A 763 25.20 15.26 15.02
CA LYS A 763 26.49 15.81 14.60
C LYS A 763 27.27 14.71 13.88
N PRO A 764 27.67 14.92 12.61
CA PRO A 764 28.32 13.86 11.87
C PRO A 764 29.62 13.42 12.53
N PHE A 765 29.78 12.11 12.69
CA PHE A 765 31.03 11.50 13.14
C PHE A 765 31.34 10.26 12.30
N THR A 766 32.63 9.99 12.10
CA THR A 766 33.08 8.87 11.27
C THR A 766 33.59 7.72 12.13
N THR A 767 33.12 6.52 11.82
CA THR A 767 33.52 5.26 12.47
C THR A 767 33.81 4.17 11.42
N LYS A 768 34.35 3.04 11.86
CA LYS A 768 34.50 1.82 11.06
C LYS A 768 33.44 0.76 11.37
N VAL A 769 32.75 0.92 12.50
CA VAL A 769 31.77 -0.03 13.02
C VAL A 769 30.57 0.70 13.58
N LEU A 770 29.39 0.18 13.27
CA LEU A 770 28.13 0.56 13.89
C LEU A 770 27.80 -0.45 14.97
N MET A 771 27.06 -0.02 15.99
CA MET A 771 26.46 -0.89 16.98
C MET A 771 25.01 -0.47 17.18
N LEU A 772 24.08 -1.38 16.89
CA LEU A 772 22.64 -1.10 17.01
C LEU A 772 22.00 -2.18 17.89
N GLY A 773 21.29 -1.76 18.93
CA GLY A 773 20.33 -2.62 19.62
C GLY A 773 19.04 -2.75 18.81
N PRO A 774 18.29 -3.86 18.95
CA PRO A 774 16.93 -3.94 18.43
C PRO A 774 16.11 -2.70 18.78
N GLY A 775 15.33 -2.19 17.83
CA GLY A 775 14.63 -0.92 17.99
C GLY A 775 15.31 0.28 17.33
N GLN A 776 16.64 0.27 17.27
CA GLN A 776 17.40 1.43 16.82
C GLN A 776 17.57 1.47 15.30
N THR A 777 17.63 2.69 14.76
CA THR A 777 18.05 2.97 13.39
C THR A 777 19.29 3.86 13.37
N THR A 778 20.08 3.78 12.30
CA THR A 778 21.23 4.65 12.07
C THR A 778 21.39 4.95 10.58
N ASP A 779 21.45 6.23 10.26
CA ASP A 779 21.66 6.75 8.91
C ASP A 779 23.14 7.06 8.72
N VAL A 780 23.75 6.47 7.70
CA VAL A 780 25.19 6.47 7.49
C VAL A 780 25.55 6.80 6.05
N LEU A 781 26.35 7.85 5.85
CA LEU A 781 26.97 8.15 4.57
C LEU A 781 28.20 7.25 4.37
N ILE A 782 28.26 6.62 3.21
CA ILE A 782 29.42 5.89 2.71
C ILE A 782 29.92 6.55 1.43
N LYS A 783 31.23 6.72 1.32
CA LYS A 783 31.87 7.18 0.09
C LYS A 783 32.42 5.98 -0.65
N ALA A 784 32.05 5.80 -1.91
CA ALA A 784 32.56 4.73 -2.76
C ALA A 784 33.96 5.08 -3.31
N ASP A 785 34.94 5.24 -2.42
CA ASP A 785 36.30 5.69 -2.72
C ASP A 785 37.34 4.57 -2.77
N GLN A 786 36.90 3.32 -2.71
CA GLN A 786 37.77 2.15 -2.78
C GLN A 786 37.97 1.70 -4.25
N PRO A 787 39.03 0.92 -4.55
CA PRO A 787 39.20 0.32 -5.87
C PRO A 787 37.96 -0.47 -6.30
N ALA A 788 37.65 -0.45 -7.59
CA ALA A 788 36.49 -1.13 -8.15
C ALA A 788 36.54 -2.65 -7.86
N ALA A 789 35.75 -3.09 -6.88
CA ALA A 789 35.67 -4.48 -6.42
C ALA A 789 34.33 -4.72 -5.70
N ARG A 790 34.20 -5.88 -5.06
CA ARG A 790 33.07 -6.28 -4.22
C ARG A 790 33.51 -6.27 -2.77
N TYR A 791 32.73 -5.66 -1.89
CA TYR A 791 33.05 -5.49 -0.46
C TYR A 791 31.88 -6.01 0.37
N TYR A 792 32.14 -6.83 1.37
CA TYR A 792 31.08 -7.26 2.28
C TYR A 792 30.68 -6.12 3.22
N ILE A 793 29.36 -5.94 3.34
CA ILE A 793 28.70 -5.41 4.53
C ILE A 793 28.45 -6.64 5.40
N ALA A 794 29.00 -6.67 6.61
CA ALA A 794 28.87 -7.82 7.50
C ALA A 794 28.29 -7.40 8.85
N ALA A 795 27.45 -8.27 9.42
CA ALA A 795 26.90 -8.07 10.75
C ALA A 795 27.02 -9.32 11.62
N ARG A 796 27.29 -9.12 12.92
CA ARG A 796 27.39 -10.17 13.95
C ARG A 796 26.92 -9.66 15.30
N ALA A 797 26.43 -10.57 16.14
CA ALA A 797 26.06 -10.34 17.52
C ALA A 797 27.09 -9.56 18.35
N TYR A 798 26.58 -8.63 19.16
CA TYR A 798 27.16 -8.21 20.42
C TYR A 798 26.37 -8.85 21.56
N ALA A 799 26.97 -9.82 22.25
CA ALA A 799 26.39 -10.56 23.36
C ALA A 799 27.20 -10.30 24.63
N SER A 800 26.56 -9.65 25.62
CA SER A 800 27.20 -9.23 26.88
C SER A 800 26.86 -10.13 28.07
N ALA A 801 25.75 -10.85 28.00
CA ALA A 801 25.33 -11.79 29.04
C ALA A 801 26.29 -13.00 29.09
N GLN A 802 26.88 -13.25 30.26
CA GLN A 802 27.76 -14.39 30.44
C GLN A 802 26.98 -15.70 30.51
N GLY A 803 27.40 -16.69 29.71
CA GLY A 803 26.84 -18.04 29.71
C GLY A 803 25.46 -18.19 29.04
N ALA A 804 24.93 -17.13 28.44
CA ALA A 804 23.70 -17.17 27.67
C ALA A 804 23.98 -17.62 26.22
N PRO A 805 23.18 -18.54 25.65
CA PRO A 805 23.30 -18.91 24.24
C PRO A 805 22.84 -17.75 23.35
N PHE A 806 23.53 -17.57 22.22
CA PHE A 806 23.18 -16.61 21.19
C PHE A 806 23.53 -17.18 19.80
N ASP A 807 22.88 -16.68 18.76
CA ASP A 807 23.26 -16.95 17.38
C ASP A 807 24.61 -16.28 17.10
N ASN A 808 25.63 -17.08 16.79
CA ASN A 808 26.99 -16.59 16.51
C ASN A 808 27.33 -16.61 15.01
N THR A 809 26.31 -16.73 14.15
CA THR A 809 26.49 -16.60 12.70
C THR A 809 26.89 -15.17 12.34
N THR A 810 27.42 -15.01 11.13
CA THR A 810 27.70 -13.71 10.53
C THR A 810 26.89 -13.61 9.25
N THR A 811 26.08 -12.57 9.14
CA THR A 811 25.30 -12.30 7.93
C THR A 811 26.02 -11.29 7.05
N THR A 812 25.84 -11.41 5.73
CA THR A 812 26.57 -10.59 4.77
C THR A 812 25.70 -10.09 3.61
N ALA A 813 25.99 -8.88 3.17
CA ALA A 813 25.55 -8.27 1.91
C ALA A 813 26.78 -7.77 1.15
N ILE A 814 26.68 -7.53 -0.15
CA ILE A 814 27.77 -7.05 -1.00
C ILE A 814 27.49 -5.62 -1.41
N LEU A 815 28.43 -4.73 -1.09
CA LEU A 815 28.59 -3.45 -1.74
C LEU A 815 29.40 -3.65 -3.03
N GLU A 816 28.76 -3.51 -4.19
CA GLU A 816 29.35 -3.83 -5.50
C GLU A 816 29.62 -2.58 -6.33
N TYR A 817 30.87 -2.33 -6.69
CA TYR A 817 31.20 -1.27 -7.63
C TYR A 817 30.74 -1.68 -9.03
N LYS A 818 29.92 -0.86 -9.70
CA LYS A 818 29.35 -1.20 -11.01
C LYS A 818 30.40 -1.53 -12.08
N THR A 819 31.57 -0.90 -12.02
CA THR A 819 32.71 -1.18 -12.91
C THR A 819 33.35 -2.54 -12.67
N ALA A 820 33.02 -3.21 -11.56
CA ALA A 820 33.46 -4.56 -11.21
C ALA A 820 32.42 -5.65 -11.52
N LYS A 821 31.33 -5.34 -12.28
CA LYS A 821 30.26 -6.31 -12.61
C LYS A 821 30.72 -7.59 -13.31
N ASN A 822 31.89 -7.58 -13.94
CA ASN A 822 32.52 -8.73 -14.59
C ASN A 822 33.71 -9.31 -13.81
N ALA A 823 33.99 -8.80 -12.61
CA ALA A 823 35.10 -9.30 -11.79
C ALA A 823 34.70 -10.61 -11.11
N THR A 824 35.44 -11.69 -11.38
CA THR A 824 35.35 -12.99 -10.70
C THR A 824 35.94 -12.96 -9.27
N SER A 825 36.25 -11.77 -8.73
CA SER A 825 36.88 -11.62 -7.43
C SER A 825 35.91 -11.88 -6.28
N LYS A 826 36.36 -12.67 -5.30
CA LYS A 826 35.64 -12.89 -4.04
C LYS A 826 35.48 -11.54 -3.31
N PRO A 827 34.30 -11.25 -2.72
CA PRO A 827 34.13 -10.00 -1.98
C PRO A 827 35.06 -9.94 -0.76
N ILE A 828 35.56 -8.73 -0.46
CA ILE A 828 36.50 -8.50 0.64
C ILE A 828 35.72 -8.48 1.96
N MET A 829 36.15 -9.27 2.95
CA MET A 829 35.52 -9.36 4.27
C MET A 829 36.09 -8.30 5.24
N PRO A 830 35.25 -7.57 5.99
CA PRO A 830 35.74 -6.68 7.04
C PRO A 830 36.21 -7.44 8.29
N SER A 831 37.02 -6.77 9.11
CA SER A 831 37.23 -7.20 10.50
C SER A 831 36.03 -6.77 11.34
N LEU A 832 35.41 -7.73 12.06
CA LEU A 832 34.30 -7.48 12.99
C LEU A 832 34.80 -7.52 14.44
N PRO A 833 34.39 -6.58 15.31
CA PRO A 833 34.71 -6.62 16.75
C PRO A 833 34.22 -7.92 17.37
N ALA A 834 34.94 -8.46 18.36
CA ALA A 834 34.54 -9.66 19.08
C ALA A 834 33.11 -9.50 19.66
N TYR A 835 32.35 -10.60 19.72
CA TYR A 835 30.95 -10.54 20.16
C TYR A 835 30.78 -9.96 21.57
N ASN A 836 31.81 -10.01 22.42
CA ASN A 836 31.80 -9.50 23.79
C ASN A 836 32.54 -8.15 23.95
N ASP A 837 32.88 -7.47 22.86
CA ASP A 837 33.63 -6.21 22.87
C ASP A 837 32.76 -5.02 23.33
N THR A 838 32.59 -4.94 24.64
CA THR A 838 31.81 -3.88 25.30
C THR A 838 32.45 -2.50 25.13
N ALA A 839 33.77 -2.42 24.99
CA ALA A 839 34.46 -1.15 24.78
C ALA A 839 34.07 -0.54 23.44
N THR A 840 34.08 -1.33 22.37
CA THR A 840 33.66 -0.88 21.03
C THR A 840 32.17 -0.50 20.99
N ALA A 841 31.30 -1.30 21.61
CA ALA A 841 29.87 -0.99 21.73
C ALA A 841 29.63 0.35 22.44
N THR A 842 30.34 0.59 23.54
CA THR A 842 30.22 1.81 24.35
C THR A 842 30.76 3.03 23.61
N ALA A 843 31.90 2.88 22.93
CA ALA A 843 32.49 3.97 22.15
C ALA A 843 31.55 4.45 21.04
N PHE A 844 30.83 3.53 20.39
CA PHE A 844 29.84 3.90 19.36
C PHE A 844 28.61 4.59 19.97
N THR A 845 27.97 3.99 20.98
CA THR A 845 26.73 4.50 21.60
C THR A 845 26.92 5.87 22.25
N THR A 846 28.09 6.14 22.84
CA THR A 846 28.40 7.44 23.47
C THR A 846 28.89 8.52 22.50
N SER A 847 29.02 8.21 21.19
CA SER A 847 29.46 9.18 20.17
C SER A 847 28.35 10.11 19.68
N PHE A 848 27.08 9.73 19.89
CA PHE A 848 25.94 10.51 19.39
C PHE A 848 25.79 11.85 20.11
N ARG A 849 25.55 12.91 19.33
CA ARG A 849 25.19 14.25 19.81
C ARG A 849 24.15 14.85 18.87
N SER A 850 23.19 15.59 19.42
CA SER A 850 22.22 16.32 18.60
C SER A 850 22.90 17.34 17.70
N LEU A 851 22.40 17.49 16.47
CA LEU A 851 22.96 18.39 15.47
C LEU A 851 23.07 19.83 15.99
N GLU A 852 22.03 20.29 16.67
CA GLU A 852 21.91 21.62 17.28
C GLU A 852 21.84 21.54 18.81
N LYS A 853 21.90 22.71 19.47
CA LYS A 853 21.68 22.81 20.92
C LYS A 853 20.27 22.33 21.25
N ALA A 854 20.16 21.33 22.12
CA ALA A 854 18.89 20.75 22.52
C ALA A 854 18.19 21.57 23.61
N LEU A 855 16.85 21.56 23.60
CA LEU A 855 16.02 22.18 24.64
C LEU A 855 15.68 21.15 25.71
N VAL A 856 16.71 20.81 26.49
CA VAL A 856 16.60 19.83 27.57
C VAL A 856 15.92 20.48 28.78
N PRO A 857 14.86 19.90 29.34
CA PRO A 857 14.27 20.38 30.59
C PRO A 857 15.33 20.37 31.71
N THR A 858 15.55 21.52 32.35
CA THR A 858 16.49 21.67 33.48
C THR A 858 15.80 21.48 34.83
N GLU A 859 14.54 21.91 34.94
CA GLU A 859 13.66 21.64 36.06
C GLU A 859 12.98 20.29 35.86
N ILE A 860 12.89 19.48 36.92
CA ILE A 860 12.39 18.11 36.85
C ILE A 860 11.25 17.95 37.83
N ASP A 861 10.09 17.57 37.31
CA ASP A 861 8.87 17.33 38.10
C ASP A 861 8.86 15.90 38.65
N HIS A 862 9.31 14.95 37.82
CA HIS A 862 9.40 13.53 38.18
C HIS A 862 10.81 13.01 37.93
N ASN A 863 11.49 12.59 38.99
CA ASN A 863 12.82 11.96 38.91
C ASN A 863 12.72 10.50 39.32
N LEU A 864 12.66 9.61 38.34
CA LEU A 864 12.49 8.18 38.53
C LEU A 864 13.85 7.47 38.52
N PHE A 865 14.01 6.48 39.38
CA PHE A 865 15.14 5.57 39.38
C PHE A 865 14.60 4.17 39.07
N ILE A 866 14.88 3.65 37.88
CA ILE A 866 14.32 2.38 37.39
C ILE A 866 15.45 1.38 37.24
N THR A 867 15.50 0.39 38.13
CA THR A 867 16.36 -0.78 37.97
C THR A 867 15.76 -1.72 36.94
N ALA A 868 16.56 -2.20 35.99
CA ALA A 868 16.16 -3.16 34.98
C ALA A 868 17.10 -4.37 35.00
N GLY A 869 16.54 -5.58 34.87
CA GLY A 869 17.33 -6.79 34.76
C GLY A 869 16.51 -8.05 34.78
N LEU A 870 17.22 -9.18 34.71
CA LEU A 870 16.66 -10.52 34.69
C LEU A 870 16.40 -11.03 36.11
N GLY A 871 15.71 -12.17 36.19
CA GLY A 871 15.40 -12.84 37.44
C GLY A 871 14.91 -14.26 37.20
N ILE A 872 14.51 -14.92 38.28
CA ILE A 872 13.93 -16.27 38.24
C ILE A 872 12.66 -16.32 39.08
N ASN A 873 11.63 -16.97 38.60
CA ASN A 873 10.41 -17.29 39.35
C ASN A 873 10.35 -18.78 39.67
N GLN A 874 9.72 -19.13 40.79
CA GLN A 874 9.43 -20.53 41.08
C GLN A 874 8.56 -21.16 39.99
N CYS A 875 8.73 -22.47 39.77
CA CYS A 875 7.83 -23.22 38.91
C CYS A 875 6.39 -23.16 39.47
N PRO A 876 5.34 -22.97 38.65
CA PRO A 876 3.97 -22.89 39.11
C PRO A 876 3.60 -24.10 39.98
N PRO A 877 2.78 -23.94 41.03
CA PRO A 877 2.45 -25.04 41.95
C PRO A 877 1.89 -26.30 41.29
N LYS A 878 1.24 -26.15 40.12
CA LYS A 878 0.65 -27.27 39.33
C LYS A 878 1.61 -27.88 38.32
N THR A 879 2.85 -27.39 38.23
CA THR A 879 3.87 -27.84 37.29
C THR A 879 5.04 -28.47 38.05
N ARG A 880 5.40 -29.70 37.71
CA ARG A 880 6.56 -30.38 38.35
C ARG A 880 7.85 -29.59 38.04
N PRO A 881 8.76 -29.37 39.00
CA PRO A 881 10.00 -28.61 38.77
C PRO A 881 10.84 -29.11 37.59
N ARG A 882 10.85 -30.43 37.34
CA ARG A 882 11.52 -31.04 36.17
C ARG A 882 10.99 -30.58 34.80
N ASN A 883 9.79 -29.98 34.76
CA ASN A 883 9.16 -29.46 33.55
C ASN A 883 9.47 -27.96 33.36
N CYS A 884 10.16 -27.34 34.31
CA CYS A 884 10.63 -25.97 34.24
C CYS A 884 12.12 -25.96 33.86
N GLN A 885 12.49 -25.21 32.82
CA GLN A 885 13.80 -25.33 32.16
C GLN A 885 14.85 -24.30 32.62
N ALA A 886 14.47 -23.28 33.40
CA ALA A 886 15.47 -22.41 33.99
C ALA A 886 16.20 -23.11 35.15
N PRO A 887 17.40 -22.63 35.55
CA PRO A 887 18.23 -23.30 36.56
C PRO A 887 17.46 -23.67 37.83
N ASN A 888 17.77 -24.84 38.41
CA ASN A 888 17.12 -25.39 39.60
C ASN A 888 15.60 -25.62 39.47
N GLY A 889 15.11 -25.91 38.25
CA GLY A 889 13.68 -26.16 38.02
C GLY A 889 12.83 -24.91 38.21
N THR A 890 13.39 -23.74 37.89
CA THR A 890 12.73 -22.43 37.98
C THR A 890 12.33 -21.93 36.59
N ARG A 891 11.86 -20.68 36.49
CA ARG A 891 11.46 -20.04 35.22
C ARG A 891 12.12 -18.67 35.10
N PHE A 892 12.61 -18.31 33.93
CA PHE A 892 13.12 -16.97 33.70
C PHE A 892 12.02 -15.90 33.82
N THR A 893 12.42 -14.73 34.26
CA THR A 893 11.60 -13.53 34.34
C THR A 893 12.50 -12.31 34.22
N ALA A 894 11.91 -11.13 34.09
CA ALA A 894 12.60 -9.87 34.03
C ALA A 894 11.70 -8.81 34.65
N SER A 895 12.29 -7.71 35.14
CA SER A 895 11.54 -6.71 35.88
C SER A 895 12.12 -5.31 35.81
N MET A 896 11.23 -4.32 35.93
CA MET A 896 11.58 -2.94 36.19
C MET A 896 11.16 -2.58 37.63
N ASN A 897 12.10 -2.08 38.45
CA ASN A 897 11.90 -1.82 39.89
C ASN A 897 11.25 -2.98 40.65
N ASN A 898 11.73 -4.21 40.40
CA ASN A 898 11.22 -5.44 41.01
C ASN A 898 9.76 -5.80 40.63
N VAL A 899 9.18 -5.14 39.63
CA VAL A 899 7.88 -5.49 39.04
C VAL A 899 8.10 -6.17 37.70
N SER A 900 7.74 -7.44 37.62
CA SER A 900 7.64 -8.18 36.36
C SER A 900 6.29 -7.90 35.73
N PHE A 901 6.30 -7.16 34.63
CA PHE A 901 5.09 -6.70 33.97
C PHE A 901 4.26 -7.87 33.45
N VAL A 902 2.95 -7.80 33.69
CA VAL A 902 1.99 -8.77 33.17
C VAL A 902 1.08 -8.05 32.17
N LEU A 903 1.09 -8.50 30.92
CA LEU A 903 0.13 -8.01 29.92
C LEU A 903 -1.29 -8.34 30.38
N PRO A 904 -2.24 -7.38 30.29
CA PRO A 904 -3.65 -7.69 30.44
C PRO A 904 -4.10 -8.75 29.44
N SER A 905 -5.18 -9.48 29.74
CA SER A 905 -5.68 -10.55 28.85
C SER A 905 -7.02 -10.23 28.19
N ASN A 906 -7.78 -9.27 28.72
CA ASN A 906 -9.18 -9.08 28.34
C ASN A 906 -9.48 -7.69 27.80
N ILE A 907 -8.69 -6.67 28.15
CA ILE A 907 -8.90 -5.29 27.72
C ILE A 907 -7.57 -4.55 27.74
N SER A 908 -7.36 -3.63 26.79
CA SER A 908 -6.13 -2.84 26.76
C SER A 908 -6.07 -1.81 27.89
N ILE A 909 -4.86 -1.45 28.32
CA ILE A 909 -4.65 -0.41 29.36
C ILE A 909 -5.24 0.93 28.91
N LEU A 910 -5.07 1.32 27.64
CA LEU A 910 -5.63 2.55 27.08
C LEU A 910 -7.15 2.55 27.12
N GLN A 911 -7.78 1.44 26.71
CA GLN A 911 -9.24 1.34 26.75
C GLN A 911 -9.74 1.36 28.19
N ALA A 912 -9.08 0.66 29.12
CA ALA A 912 -9.43 0.67 30.52
C ALA A 912 -9.25 2.05 31.15
N TYR A 913 -8.19 2.77 30.80
CA TYR A 913 -7.94 4.14 31.22
C TYR A 913 -9.01 5.10 30.70
N TYR A 914 -9.29 5.06 29.39
CA TYR A 914 -10.28 5.92 28.73
C TYR A 914 -11.70 5.69 29.26
N GLN A 915 -12.08 4.43 29.51
CA GLN A 915 -13.43 4.06 29.97
C GLN A 915 -13.57 4.02 31.50
N GLY A 916 -12.50 4.24 32.26
CA GLY A 916 -12.50 4.17 33.72
C GLY A 916 -12.78 2.77 34.28
N ILE A 917 -12.33 1.71 33.59
CA ILE A 917 -12.62 0.31 33.98
C ILE A 917 -11.66 -0.12 35.10
N PRO A 918 -12.18 -0.50 36.28
CA PRO A 918 -11.34 -0.91 37.41
C PRO A 918 -10.77 -2.32 37.22
N GLY A 919 -9.65 -2.59 37.88
CA GLY A 919 -9.09 -3.95 38.01
C GLY A 919 -8.19 -4.43 36.86
N VAL A 920 -7.94 -3.59 35.84
CA VAL A 920 -7.06 -3.92 34.71
C VAL A 920 -5.60 -3.62 35.02
N PHE A 921 -5.35 -2.46 35.63
CA PHE A 921 -4.03 -2.01 36.03
C PHE A 921 -4.11 -1.21 37.34
N THR A 922 -2.96 -0.96 37.94
CA THR A 922 -2.81 -0.10 39.13
C THR A 922 -1.78 1.00 38.84
N THR A 923 -1.98 2.21 39.38
CA THR A 923 -1.12 3.38 39.12
C THR A 923 0.03 3.54 40.11
N ASP A 924 0.42 2.44 40.77
CA ASP A 924 1.40 2.41 41.86
C ASP A 924 2.73 1.79 41.42
N PHE A 925 3.10 1.91 40.15
CA PHE A 925 4.45 1.54 39.72
C PHE A 925 5.47 2.37 40.53
N PRO A 926 6.45 1.72 41.18
CA PRO A 926 7.31 2.42 42.12
C PRO A 926 8.31 3.33 41.38
N ALA A 927 8.38 4.59 41.79
CA ALA A 927 9.30 5.59 41.23
C ALA A 927 10.79 5.27 41.47
N LYS A 928 11.08 4.39 42.43
CA LYS A 928 12.42 3.92 42.82
C LYS A 928 12.35 2.44 43.18
N PRO A 929 13.44 1.67 43.10
CA PRO A 929 13.44 0.27 43.50
C PRO A 929 13.00 0.13 44.97
N PRO A 930 12.16 -0.86 45.33
CA PRO A 930 11.70 -1.05 46.70
C PRO A 930 12.82 -1.26 47.72
N VAL A 931 13.93 -1.85 47.26
CA VAL A 931 15.13 -2.08 48.06
C VAL A 931 16.33 -1.54 47.28
N ALA A 932 17.13 -0.71 47.93
CA ALA A 932 18.42 -0.30 47.41
C ALA A 932 19.49 -1.34 47.80
N PHE A 933 20.33 -1.71 46.84
CA PHE A 933 21.44 -2.63 47.03
C PHE A 933 22.55 -2.27 46.04
N ASP A 934 23.70 -2.94 46.14
CA ASP A 934 24.72 -2.87 45.09
C ASP A 934 24.21 -3.58 43.83
N TYR A 935 23.68 -2.80 42.88
CA TYR A 935 22.97 -3.33 41.73
C TYR A 935 23.85 -4.16 40.80
N ILE A 936 25.16 -3.86 40.74
CA ILE A 936 26.11 -4.52 39.84
C ILE A 936 27.07 -5.50 40.54
N GLY A 937 26.95 -5.62 41.87
CA GLY A 937 27.75 -6.51 42.69
C GLY A 937 27.21 -7.95 42.76
N ASN A 938 27.57 -8.64 43.83
CA ASN A 938 27.03 -9.98 44.12
C ASN A 938 25.65 -9.86 44.78
N VAL A 939 24.59 -10.00 43.98
CA VAL A 939 23.21 -9.77 44.44
C VAL A 939 22.64 -11.00 45.13
N SER A 940 22.12 -10.81 46.35
CA SER A 940 21.46 -11.87 47.14
C SER A 940 20.34 -12.57 46.35
N ARG A 941 20.30 -13.91 46.41
CA ARG A 941 19.26 -14.73 45.76
C ARG A 941 17.83 -14.38 46.19
N SER A 942 17.66 -13.80 47.38
CA SER A 942 16.35 -13.34 47.86
C SER A 942 15.75 -12.23 46.99
N LEU A 943 16.59 -11.49 46.25
CA LEU A 943 16.18 -10.40 45.36
C LEU A 943 15.97 -10.85 43.91
N TRP A 944 16.13 -12.15 43.61
CA TRP A 944 16.03 -12.65 42.24
C TRP A 944 14.59 -12.91 41.78
N GLN A 945 13.63 -12.81 42.70
CA GLN A 945 12.20 -13.06 42.47
C GLN A 945 11.41 -11.76 42.46
N PRO A 946 11.11 -11.19 41.29
CA PRO A 946 10.26 -10.01 41.20
C PRO A 946 8.79 -10.32 41.48
N ILE A 947 8.05 -9.30 41.87
CA ILE A 947 6.59 -9.40 41.99
C ILE A 947 5.96 -9.23 40.61
N ARG A 948 5.00 -10.10 40.28
CA ARG A 948 4.24 -9.99 39.03
C ARG A 948 3.13 -8.97 39.18
N GLY A 949 2.94 -8.09 38.20
CA GLY A 949 1.80 -7.17 38.20
C GLY A 949 1.72 -6.24 36.99
N THR A 950 0.51 -5.75 36.73
CA THR A 950 0.23 -4.71 35.72
C THR A 950 0.21 -3.35 36.42
N LYS A 951 1.39 -2.83 36.71
CA LYS A 951 1.58 -1.53 37.39
C LYS A 951 2.03 -0.48 36.37
N VAL A 952 1.39 0.68 36.38
CA VAL A 952 1.68 1.82 35.49
C VAL A 952 2.09 3.03 36.32
N TYR A 953 2.83 3.96 35.71
CA TYR A 953 3.18 5.23 36.32
C TYR A 953 2.36 6.36 35.71
N LYS A 954 1.62 7.09 36.54
CA LYS A 954 0.75 8.19 36.08
C LYS A 954 1.53 9.50 36.03
N LEU A 955 1.38 10.25 34.94
CA LEU A 955 2.00 11.56 34.72
C LEU A 955 0.95 12.60 34.35
N LYS A 956 1.13 13.82 34.85
CA LYS A 956 0.34 14.97 34.37
C LYS A 956 0.88 15.43 33.02
N TYR A 957 0.01 15.91 32.14
CA TYR A 957 0.42 16.58 30.91
C TYR A 957 1.46 17.68 31.19
N GLY A 958 2.51 17.73 30.39
CA GLY A 958 3.58 18.74 30.49
C GLY A 958 4.63 18.48 31.57
N SER A 959 4.53 17.37 32.32
CA SER A 959 5.51 17.01 33.34
C SER A 959 6.89 16.79 32.72
N LYS A 960 7.93 17.41 33.28
CA LYS A 960 9.33 17.21 32.91
C LYS A 960 9.87 15.99 33.65
N VAL A 961 10.11 14.90 32.91
CA VAL A 961 10.47 13.59 33.49
C VAL A 961 11.94 13.30 33.27
N GLN A 962 12.64 12.91 34.33
CA GLN A 962 13.95 12.29 34.27
C GLN A 962 13.85 10.83 34.70
N ILE A 963 14.50 9.94 33.97
CA ILE A 963 14.61 8.53 34.34
C ILE A 963 16.08 8.17 34.39
N VAL A 964 16.53 7.68 35.55
CA VAL A 964 17.79 6.96 35.71
C VAL A 964 17.50 5.48 35.52
N LEU A 965 17.93 4.91 34.41
CA LEU A 965 17.88 3.48 34.14
C LEU A 965 19.15 2.84 34.73
N GLN A 966 19.01 1.84 35.59
CA GLN A 966 20.11 1.14 36.25
C GLN A 966 20.05 -0.35 35.91
N GLY A 967 21.07 -0.88 35.23
CA GLY A 967 21.21 -2.31 35.00
C GLY A 967 21.56 -3.04 36.30
N THR A 968 21.04 -4.25 36.47
CA THR A 968 21.36 -5.09 37.63
C THR A 968 22.15 -6.33 37.21
N SER A 969 22.89 -6.93 38.15
CA SER A 969 23.51 -8.25 38.02
C SER A 969 22.67 -9.35 38.67
N ILE A 970 21.35 -9.12 38.84
CA ILE A 970 20.43 -10.17 39.26
C ILE A 970 20.41 -11.24 38.17
N PHE A 971 20.65 -12.49 38.56
CA PHE A 971 20.84 -13.64 37.68
C PHE A 971 22.08 -13.51 36.75
N THR A 972 22.08 -12.58 35.80
CA THR A 972 23.25 -12.23 34.98
C THR A 972 23.15 -10.77 34.54
N ALA A 973 24.30 -10.12 34.33
CA ALA A 973 24.34 -8.75 33.83
C ALA A 973 24.30 -8.76 32.30
N GLU A 974 23.50 -7.89 31.71
CA GLU A 974 23.32 -7.80 30.28
C GLU A 974 23.07 -6.34 29.85
N ASN A 975 23.40 -6.04 28.60
CA ASN A 975 23.06 -4.77 27.96
C ASN A 975 21.62 -4.84 27.40
N HIS A 976 20.78 -3.87 27.77
CA HIS A 976 19.36 -3.86 27.38
C HIS A 976 19.02 -2.62 26.53
N PRO A 977 18.57 -2.77 25.28
CA PRO A 977 17.98 -1.65 24.53
C PRO A 977 16.60 -1.32 25.13
N ILE A 978 16.48 -0.21 25.86
CA ILE A 978 15.24 0.26 26.47
C ILE A 978 14.58 1.26 25.54
N HIS A 979 13.38 0.92 25.08
CA HIS A 979 12.55 1.72 24.17
C HIS A 979 11.37 2.33 24.94
N LEU A 980 10.99 3.55 24.59
CA LEU A 980 9.80 4.23 25.09
C LEU A 980 8.90 4.61 23.91
N HIS A 981 7.67 4.11 23.92
CA HIS A 981 6.65 4.50 22.95
C HIS A 981 6.20 5.96 23.16
N GLY A 982 5.68 6.59 22.12
CA GLY A 982 5.08 7.94 22.16
C GLY A 982 6.05 9.11 22.32
N TYR A 983 7.33 8.84 22.61
CA TYR A 983 8.34 9.86 22.89
C TYR A 983 9.68 9.53 22.25
N ASP A 984 10.30 10.53 21.64
CA ASP A 984 11.75 10.62 21.62
C ASP A 984 12.21 11.31 22.93
N PHE A 985 13.36 10.90 23.45
CA PHE A 985 13.94 11.41 24.70
C PHE A 985 15.41 11.77 24.52
N TYR A 986 15.89 12.71 25.35
CA TYR A 986 17.31 13.08 25.40
C TYR A 986 18.08 12.11 26.28
N ILE A 987 19.13 11.49 25.74
CA ILE A 987 20.09 10.70 26.54
C ILE A 987 21.16 11.64 27.06
N LEU A 988 21.17 11.89 28.37
CA LEU A 988 22.07 12.88 28.97
C LEU A 988 23.45 12.32 29.25
N ALA A 989 23.50 11.08 29.72
CA ALA A 989 24.73 10.40 30.06
C ALA A 989 24.48 8.89 30.17
N GLU A 990 25.53 8.14 29.90
CA GLU A 990 25.63 6.71 30.13
C GLU A 990 26.92 6.44 30.93
N GLY A 991 26.92 5.38 31.72
CA GLY A 991 28.08 5.02 32.53
C GLY A 991 28.02 3.59 33.03
N PHE A 992 29.13 3.14 33.62
CA PHE A 992 29.22 1.85 34.29
C PHE A 992 29.10 2.02 35.80
N GLY A 993 28.80 0.92 36.49
CA GLY A 993 28.61 0.88 37.93
C GLY A 993 27.19 1.19 38.37
N ASN A 994 27.05 1.53 39.65
CA ASN A 994 25.83 2.07 40.21
C ASN A 994 25.80 3.58 39.98
N PHE A 995 24.69 4.11 39.47
CA PHE A 995 24.52 5.55 39.32
C PHE A 995 24.64 6.27 40.66
N ASN A 996 25.50 7.27 40.72
CA ASN A 996 25.68 8.12 41.88
C ASN A 996 25.26 9.57 41.53
N PRO A 997 24.11 10.06 42.04
CA PRO A 997 23.62 11.39 41.71
C PRO A 997 24.56 12.53 42.14
N LYS A 998 25.48 12.29 43.08
CA LYS A 998 26.45 13.31 43.54
C LYS A 998 27.62 13.50 42.57
N THR A 999 27.99 12.47 41.80
CA THR A 999 29.19 12.47 40.95
C THR A 999 28.88 12.31 39.48
N ASP A 1000 27.78 11.67 39.13
CA ASP A 1000 27.45 11.35 37.73
C ASP A 1000 26.60 12.43 37.06
N THR A 1001 25.90 13.25 37.84
CA THR A 1001 25.12 14.38 37.29
C THR A 1001 26.00 15.42 36.59
N SER A 1002 27.26 15.56 36.98
CA SER A 1002 28.23 16.42 36.28
C SER A 1002 28.62 15.89 34.89
N LYS A 1003 28.30 14.62 34.58
CA LYS A 1003 28.53 14.02 33.26
C LYS A 1003 27.39 14.33 32.29
N PHE A 1004 26.29 14.93 32.75
CA PHE A 1004 25.12 15.18 31.90
C PHE A 1004 25.48 16.15 30.77
N ASN A 1005 25.23 15.70 29.55
CA ASN A 1005 25.18 16.57 28.40
C ASN A 1005 23.85 17.31 28.39
N LEU A 1006 23.84 18.56 28.84
CA LEU A 1006 22.66 19.44 28.78
C LEU A 1006 22.71 20.44 27.61
N VAL A 1007 23.69 20.28 26.72
CA VAL A 1007 23.91 21.19 25.59
C VAL A 1007 23.40 20.57 24.30
N ASP A 1008 23.91 19.39 23.96
CA ASP A 1008 23.58 18.68 22.72
C ASP A 1008 23.38 17.16 22.91
N PRO A 1009 22.69 16.70 23.98
CA PRO A 1009 22.40 15.27 24.15
C PRO A 1009 21.65 14.72 22.94
N PRO A 1010 21.92 13.50 22.48
CA PRO A 1010 21.21 12.92 21.36
C PRO A 1010 19.73 12.69 21.71
N LEU A 1011 18.86 13.00 20.75
CA LEU A 1011 17.43 12.68 20.79
C LEU A 1011 17.21 11.30 20.15
N ARG A 1012 16.64 10.36 20.91
CA ARG A 1012 16.51 8.94 20.56
C ARG A 1012 15.18 8.39 21.09
N ASN A 1013 14.67 7.31 20.53
CA ASN A 1013 13.55 6.57 21.14
C ASN A 1013 13.99 5.29 21.85
N THR A 1014 15.23 4.85 21.62
CA THR A 1014 15.78 3.64 22.23
C THR A 1014 17.20 3.88 22.74
N VAL A 1015 17.41 3.71 24.05
CA VAL A 1015 18.72 3.84 24.72
C VAL A 1015 19.28 2.48 25.06
N SER A 1016 20.57 2.27 24.83
CA SER A 1016 21.27 1.09 25.34
C SER A 1016 21.54 1.30 26.82
N LEU A 1017 21.01 0.43 27.68
CA LEU A 1017 21.38 0.35 29.09
C LEU A 1017 22.64 -0.53 29.19
N PRO A 1018 23.84 0.04 29.44
CA PRO A 1018 25.08 -0.71 29.36
C PRO A 1018 25.12 -1.88 30.34
N VAL A 1019 25.80 -2.96 29.95
CA VAL A 1019 26.05 -4.11 30.85
C VAL A 1019 26.76 -3.62 32.11
N LYS A 1020 26.22 -3.94 33.28
CA LYS A 1020 26.68 -3.42 34.58
C LYS A 1020 26.79 -1.89 34.61
N GLY A 1021 25.84 -1.19 34.02
CA GLY A 1021 25.85 0.26 33.91
C GLY A 1021 24.49 0.91 34.07
N TRP A 1022 24.43 2.17 33.70
CA TRP A 1022 23.29 3.06 33.84
C TRP A 1022 23.20 4.01 32.65
N ALA A 1023 21.99 4.51 32.40
CA ALA A 1023 21.70 5.56 31.43
C ALA A 1023 20.71 6.56 32.03
N VAL A 1024 20.83 7.85 31.71
CA VAL A 1024 19.88 8.88 32.14
C VAL A 1024 19.20 9.51 30.95
N ILE A 1025 17.87 9.47 30.96
CA ILE A 1025 17.04 10.07 29.90
C ILE A 1025 16.11 11.16 30.43
N ARG A 1026 15.76 12.12 29.58
CA ARG A 1026 14.75 13.14 29.86
C ARG A 1026 13.77 13.32 28.70
N PHE A 1027 12.50 13.52 29.04
CA PHE A 1027 11.45 13.91 28.10
C PHE A 1027 10.40 14.77 28.82
N VAL A 1028 9.53 15.41 28.05
CA VAL A 1028 8.36 16.13 28.56
C VAL A 1028 7.14 15.28 28.26
N ALA A 1029 6.29 14.99 29.24
CA ALA A 1029 5.11 14.16 29.09
C ALA A 1029 3.96 14.96 28.44
N ASP A 1030 4.13 15.34 27.17
CA ASP A 1030 3.22 16.21 26.41
C ASP A 1030 2.37 15.47 25.35
N ASN A 1031 2.33 14.14 25.44
CA ASN A 1031 1.55 13.27 24.57
C ASN A 1031 0.57 12.42 25.42
N PRO A 1032 -0.71 12.82 25.54
CA PRO A 1032 -1.72 12.12 26.35
C PRO A 1032 -2.00 10.70 25.86
N GLY A 1033 -2.24 9.77 26.78
CA GLY A 1033 -2.52 8.37 26.46
C GLY A 1033 -1.68 7.40 27.28
N THR A 1034 -1.47 6.20 26.75
CA THR A 1034 -0.70 5.15 27.43
C THR A 1034 0.49 4.72 26.58
N TRP A 1035 1.68 4.76 27.16
CA TRP A 1035 2.93 4.56 26.44
C TRP A 1035 3.79 3.53 27.15
N ILE A 1036 4.02 2.39 26.51
CA ILE A 1036 4.84 1.32 27.07
C ILE A 1036 6.33 1.70 26.96
N MET A 1037 7.06 1.50 28.07
CA MET A 1037 8.51 1.47 28.10
C MET A 1037 8.96 0.03 28.31
N HIS A 1038 9.78 -0.51 27.43
CA HIS A 1038 10.19 -1.91 27.50
C HIS A 1038 11.59 -2.15 26.96
N CYS A 1039 12.19 -3.27 27.35
CA CYS A 1039 13.36 -3.78 26.64
C CYS A 1039 12.93 -4.28 25.25
N HIS A 1040 13.70 -3.93 24.23
CA HIS A 1040 13.45 -4.29 22.84
C HIS A 1040 14.03 -5.67 22.45
N LEU A 1041 14.49 -6.44 23.45
CA LEU A 1041 14.73 -7.88 23.30
C LEU A 1041 13.41 -8.61 23.58
N ASP A 1042 12.86 -9.29 22.58
CA ASP A 1042 11.48 -9.80 22.64
C ASP A 1042 11.29 -10.90 23.69
N VAL A 1043 12.35 -11.63 24.01
CA VAL A 1043 12.35 -12.55 25.16
C VAL A 1043 12.16 -11.80 26.49
N HIS A 1044 12.73 -10.60 26.65
CA HIS A 1044 12.67 -9.84 27.90
C HIS A 1044 11.35 -9.13 28.13
N ILE A 1045 10.73 -8.55 27.09
CA ILE A 1045 9.37 -8.02 27.23
C ILE A 1045 8.39 -9.15 27.59
N GLY A 1046 8.53 -10.33 26.98
CA GLY A 1046 7.74 -11.52 27.33
C GLY A 1046 7.98 -12.03 28.76
N TRP A 1047 9.16 -11.80 29.32
CA TRP A 1047 9.51 -12.10 30.71
C TRP A 1047 9.10 -11.01 31.72
N GLY A 1048 8.64 -9.85 31.24
CA GLY A 1048 8.10 -8.76 32.05
C GLY A 1048 9.01 -7.54 32.22
N LEU A 1049 10.05 -7.37 31.38
CA LEU A 1049 10.95 -6.20 31.39
C LEU A 1049 10.28 -4.98 30.74
N ALA A 1050 9.18 -4.52 31.32
CA ALA A 1050 8.37 -3.42 30.83
C ALA A 1050 7.67 -2.64 31.95
N THR A 1051 7.17 -1.47 31.62
CA THR A 1051 6.20 -0.68 32.39
C THR A 1051 5.42 0.23 31.44
N VAL A 1052 4.39 0.93 31.92
CA VAL A 1052 3.59 1.84 31.10
C VAL A 1052 3.47 3.20 31.79
N PHE A 1053 3.64 4.27 31.01
CA PHE A 1053 3.31 5.62 31.44
C PHE A 1053 1.89 5.96 30.98
N VAL A 1054 1.04 6.39 31.91
CA VAL A 1054 -0.28 6.93 31.61
C VAL A 1054 -0.20 8.44 31.76
N VAL A 1055 -0.32 9.15 30.64
CA VAL A 1055 -0.21 10.61 30.58
C VAL A 1055 -1.61 11.20 30.49
N GLU A 1056 -1.95 12.01 31.48
CA GLU A 1056 -3.25 12.68 31.55
C GLU A 1056 -3.44 13.71 30.45
N ASP A 1057 -4.71 14.05 30.20
CA ASP A 1057 -5.10 15.16 29.36
C ASP A 1057 -4.56 16.51 29.88
N GLY A 1058 -4.12 17.35 28.97
CA GLY A 1058 -3.78 18.74 29.19
C GLY A 1058 -5.00 19.68 29.12
N PRO A 1059 -4.80 20.97 29.43
CA PRO A 1059 -5.88 21.95 29.47
C PRO A 1059 -6.46 22.31 28.09
N GLY A 1060 -5.67 22.25 27.02
CA GLY A 1060 -6.10 22.60 25.65
C GLY A 1060 -6.76 21.46 24.90
N GLU A 1061 -7.62 21.77 23.92
CA GLU A 1061 -8.33 20.77 23.09
C GLU A 1061 -7.35 19.85 22.33
N GLY A 1062 -6.27 20.40 21.76
CA GLY A 1062 -5.20 19.63 21.13
C GLY A 1062 -4.19 19.00 22.09
N GLN A 1063 -4.50 18.96 23.39
CA GLN A 1063 -3.69 18.35 24.46
C GLN A 1063 -4.46 17.24 25.16
N LYS A 1064 -5.54 16.74 24.57
CA LYS A 1064 -6.36 15.64 25.10
C LYS A 1064 -6.18 14.38 24.27
N LEU A 1065 -6.35 13.23 24.90
CA LEU A 1065 -6.47 11.96 24.20
C LEU A 1065 -7.72 12.00 23.31
N GLU A 1066 -7.54 11.70 22.03
CA GLU A 1066 -8.64 11.62 21.08
C GLU A 1066 -9.63 10.51 21.45
N GLN A 1067 -10.86 10.60 20.93
CA GLN A 1067 -11.82 9.52 21.09
C GLN A 1067 -11.31 8.24 20.41
N PRO A 1068 -11.61 7.05 20.95
CA PRO A 1068 -11.31 5.78 20.31
C PRO A 1068 -11.83 5.75 18.87
N PRO A 1069 -11.01 5.34 17.89
CA PRO A 1069 -11.48 5.15 16.53
C PRO A 1069 -12.64 4.15 16.47
N PRO A 1070 -13.61 4.34 15.57
CA PRO A 1070 -14.77 3.45 15.47
C PRO A 1070 -14.40 2.03 15.03
N ASP A 1071 -13.23 1.83 14.44
CA ASP A 1071 -12.67 0.55 14.05
C ASP A 1071 -11.66 -0.03 15.05
N LEU A 1072 -11.53 0.52 16.27
CA LEU A 1072 -10.65 0.00 17.32
C LEU A 1072 -10.92 -1.51 17.56
N PRO A 1073 -9.88 -2.38 17.60
CA PRO A 1073 -10.07 -3.81 17.78
C PRO A 1073 -10.81 -4.16 19.06
N VAL A 1074 -11.81 -5.03 18.91
CA VAL A 1074 -12.63 -5.48 20.02
C VAL A 1074 -11.84 -6.44 20.92
N CYS A 1075 -11.67 -5.97 22.15
CA CYS A 1075 -11.51 -6.79 23.34
C CYS A 1075 -12.83 -7.57 23.59
#